data_AF-A0A254SY13-F1
#
_entry.id   AF-A0A254SY13-F1
#
_cell.length_a   1.000
_cell.length_b   1.000
_cell.length_c   1.000
_cell.angle_alpha   90.00
_cell.angle_beta   90.00
_cell.angle_gamma   90.00
#
_symmetry.space_group_name_H-M   'P 1'
#
loop_
_entity.id
_entity.type
_entity.pdbx_description
1 polymer ?
#
loop_
_entity_poly.entity_id
_entity_poly.type
_entity_poly.pdbx_seq_one_letter_code
_entity_poly.pdbx_strand_id
1 'polypeptide(L)'
;MNEHIKDYCEKFIESQENPHYAVFLNGKWGTGKTYFINKLLEKYTDETGIKKKDIVKISLYGIKSAEEIDLKIYQAVHPILSSKAMKLAGAILRSAVKFGTTIDINKDGNADVSLSSDCLNEIKSKGKVDSVSKRLIVVDDIERIDSSFSINQVFAYFSEIITESDIRVIFIGNEEKIYGKSEEEKNEYLQIKEKIIGIEFTIVPEKENAVKSFVSELSLSKESFFVEKTLEIMKILKCDNLRTVWQALYNLNLFAKILDDVIEEEDKEEIFEIFLVLYIQKNLEEIHKTDDVESVLSGYFVYHKPYKEHVKWLEEKKKNQKYFFPDTLMHVLLRNVWMKLIFEGCYDKNWIADEYTKELEERKRQNKNQKNLFKLAKNWRNLNKKEFESLFKTVVDEFENGSYLNAGEIVFFCYFMFLYSNWKIIPDSVSDIVAKFHKLVEEKKSQIEPLNYWNSHEFIYNGYGLNLDDPEYKKLFDEIALINKNNLLKQSQDSINKDLELLKKDVLEFCRNILHVHGNSKYHEFPILSFINIDAFYNILQDLSIDNQLLVEESFEERYGKRYSNGNVLPEYTDDYENLKKIAEKYDADNADFLYNPQAYEKHCIGERWMELVKYFEEKLNLKNNGVNEGNEKCI
;
A
#
# COMPACT_ATOMS: atom_id res chain seq x y z
N MET A 1 -19.87 -17.67 -23.30
CA MET A 1 -20.01 -16.46 -24.15
C MET A 1 -19.18 -16.55 -25.43
N ASN A 2 -18.02 -17.20 -25.39
CA ASN A 2 -17.09 -17.29 -26.53
C ASN A 2 -17.36 -18.47 -27.49
N GLU A 3 -18.46 -19.23 -27.33
CA GLU A 3 -18.75 -20.42 -28.18
C GLU A 3 -18.82 -20.07 -29.67
N HIS A 4 -19.46 -18.96 -30.05
CA HIS A 4 -19.50 -18.52 -31.45
C HIS A 4 -18.10 -18.20 -32.03
N ILE A 5 -17.19 -17.71 -31.20
CA ILE A 5 -15.78 -17.44 -31.58
C ILE A 5 -15.07 -18.77 -31.79
N LYS A 6 -15.30 -19.74 -30.89
CA LYS A 6 -14.74 -21.08 -30.98
C LYS A 6 -15.21 -21.75 -32.27
N ASP A 7 -16.53 -21.79 -32.51
CA ASP A 7 -17.12 -22.35 -33.73
C ASP A 7 -16.55 -21.71 -35.00
N TYR A 8 -16.34 -20.39 -35.00
CA TYR A 8 -15.74 -19.70 -36.13
C TYR A 8 -14.27 -20.10 -36.33
N CYS A 9 -13.47 -20.05 -35.27
CA CYS A 9 -12.05 -20.42 -35.33
C CYS A 9 -11.87 -21.88 -35.79
N GLU A 10 -12.72 -22.79 -35.32
CA GLU A 10 -12.71 -24.19 -35.76
C GLU A 10 -13.01 -24.30 -37.26
N LYS A 11 -14.08 -23.67 -37.74
CA LYS A 11 -14.40 -23.63 -39.18
C LYS A 11 -13.30 -22.99 -40.01
N PHE A 12 -12.69 -21.92 -39.52
CA PHE A 12 -11.58 -21.24 -40.18
C PHE A 12 -10.37 -22.18 -40.31
N ILE A 13 -10.02 -22.90 -39.25
CA ILE A 13 -8.90 -23.86 -39.23
C ILE A 13 -9.18 -25.07 -40.12
N GLU A 14 -10.40 -25.59 -40.11
CA GLU A 14 -10.78 -26.84 -40.79
C GLU A 14 -11.22 -26.65 -42.25
N SER A 15 -11.48 -25.41 -42.70
CA SER A 15 -11.96 -25.13 -44.06
C SER A 15 -11.03 -25.69 -45.14
N GLN A 16 -11.60 -26.11 -46.29
CA GLN A 16 -10.82 -26.50 -47.46
C GLN A 16 -10.36 -25.29 -48.30
N GLU A 17 -10.93 -24.10 -48.07
CA GLU A 17 -10.54 -22.86 -48.73
C GLU A 17 -9.69 -22.00 -47.78
N ASN A 18 -8.73 -21.24 -48.34
CA ASN A 18 -8.03 -20.20 -47.61
C ASN A 18 -8.70 -18.86 -47.93
N PRO A 19 -9.23 -18.14 -46.94
CA PRO A 19 -9.91 -16.89 -47.22
C PRO A 19 -8.95 -15.69 -47.43
N HIS A 20 -7.62 -15.93 -47.43
CA HIS A 20 -6.58 -14.94 -47.68
C HIS A 20 -6.63 -13.72 -46.74
N TYR A 21 -7.07 -13.95 -45.50
CA TYR A 21 -6.99 -12.99 -44.40
C TYR A 21 -6.65 -13.70 -43.09
N ALA A 22 -6.27 -12.93 -42.08
CA ALA A 22 -6.08 -13.40 -40.72
C ALA A 22 -7.30 -13.13 -39.82
N VAL A 23 -7.43 -13.94 -38.78
CA VAL A 23 -8.37 -13.72 -37.67
C VAL A 23 -7.63 -13.00 -36.55
N PHE A 24 -8.26 -12.00 -35.93
CA PHE A 24 -7.71 -11.34 -34.75
C PHE A 24 -8.55 -11.64 -33.49
N LEU A 25 -7.91 -12.22 -32.47
CA LEU A 25 -8.48 -12.41 -31.14
C LEU A 25 -8.01 -11.28 -30.22
N ASN A 26 -8.85 -10.27 -30.08
CA ASN A 26 -8.61 -9.07 -29.28
C ASN A 26 -9.14 -9.22 -27.85
N GLY A 27 -8.66 -8.38 -26.96
CA GLY A 27 -9.13 -8.26 -25.58
C GLY A 27 -8.06 -7.69 -24.66
N LYS A 28 -8.48 -7.22 -23.49
CA LYS A 28 -7.54 -6.67 -22.48
C LYS A 28 -6.57 -7.74 -21.97
N TRP A 29 -5.50 -7.31 -21.30
CA TRP A 29 -4.58 -8.25 -20.66
C TRP A 29 -5.29 -9.05 -19.56
N GLY A 30 -5.02 -10.35 -19.52
CA GLY A 30 -5.56 -11.25 -18.49
C GLY A 30 -6.99 -11.72 -18.71
N THR A 31 -7.62 -11.44 -19.87
CA THR A 31 -8.98 -11.94 -20.17
C THR A 31 -9.03 -13.42 -20.60
N GLY A 32 -7.88 -14.06 -20.78
CA GLY A 32 -7.80 -15.48 -21.14
C GLY A 32 -7.67 -15.79 -22.63
N LYS A 33 -7.33 -14.82 -23.50
CA LYS A 33 -7.14 -15.06 -24.95
C LYS A 33 -6.20 -16.22 -25.29
N THR A 34 -5.01 -16.22 -24.69
CA THR A 34 -4.00 -17.28 -24.87
C THR A 34 -4.51 -18.63 -24.37
N TYR A 35 -5.28 -18.66 -23.27
CA TYR A 35 -5.90 -19.88 -22.76
C TYR A 35 -6.99 -20.38 -23.72
N PHE A 36 -7.83 -19.48 -24.21
CA PHE A 36 -8.89 -19.79 -25.18
C PHE A 36 -8.33 -20.48 -26.42
N ILE A 37 -7.29 -19.90 -27.05
CA ILE A 37 -6.72 -20.53 -28.25
C ILE A 37 -6.03 -21.87 -27.91
N ASN A 38 -5.33 -21.95 -26.77
CA ASN A 38 -4.63 -23.18 -26.39
C ASN A 38 -5.63 -24.33 -26.21
N LYS A 39 -6.72 -24.06 -25.48
CA LYS A 39 -7.79 -25.02 -25.23
C LYS A 39 -8.50 -25.43 -26.52
N LEU A 40 -8.71 -24.49 -27.44
CA LEU A 40 -9.27 -24.79 -28.76
C LEU A 40 -8.34 -25.73 -29.52
N LEU A 41 -7.04 -25.49 -29.49
CA LEU A 41 -6.06 -26.27 -30.24
C LEU A 41 -5.77 -27.66 -29.64
N GLU A 42 -6.10 -27.91 -28.37
CA GLU A 42 -5.95 -29.23 -27.73
C GLU A 42 -6.71 -30.34 -28.44
N LYS A 43 -7.79 -30.01 -29.17
CA LYS A 43 -8.56 -31.00 -29.93
C LYS A 43 -7.84 -31.54 -31.15
N TYR A 44 -6.83 -30.82 -31.68
CA TYR A 44 -6.08 -31.24 -32.86
C TYR A 44 -4.90 -32.12 -32.46
N THR A 45 -5.03 -33.41 -32.76
CA THR A 45 -3.98 -34.42 -32.58
C THR A 45 -3.55 -34.98 -33.94
N ASP A 46 -2.45 -35.75 -33.97
CA ASP A 46 -1.96 -36.38 -35.20
C ASP A 46 -2.99 -37.33 -35.86
N GLU A 47 -4.07 -37.69 -35.15
CA GLU A 47 -5.18 -38.52 -35.60
C GLU A 47 -6.34 -37.73 -36.24
N THR A 48 -6.40 -36.41 -36.05
CA THR A 48 -7.53 -35.54 -36.47
C THR A 48 -7.45 -34.99 -37.90
N GLY A 49 -6.46 -35.43 -38.69
CA GLY A 49 -6.19 -34.92 -40.03
C GLY A 49 -5.37 -33.63 -40.06
N ILE A 50 -5.54 -32.73 -39.07
CA ILE A 50 -4.65 -31.59 -38.82
C ILE A 50 -3.61 -32.01 -37.79
N LYS A 51 -2.36 -32.16 -38.20
CA LYS A 51 -1.31 -32.68 -37.31
C LYS A 51 -0.79 -31.57 -36.41
N LYS A 52 -0.31 -31.94 -35.23
CA LYS A 52 0.22 -30.95 -34.28
C LYS A 52 1.40 -30.15 -34.86
N LYS A 53 2.20 -30.79 -35.71
CA LYS A 53 3.30 -30.15 -36.46
C LYS A 53 2.85 -29.09 -37.47
N ASP A 54 1.58 -29.08 -37.85
CA ASP A 54 1.01 -28.10 -38.77
C ASP A 54 0.52 -26.85 -38.02
N ILE A 55 0.56 -26.85 -36.68
CA ILE A 55 0.19 -25.72 -35.83
C ILE A 55 1.45 -25.11 -35.22
N VAL A 56 1.81 -23.93 -35.71
CA VAL A 56 2.95 -23.15 -35.24
C VAL A 56 2.43 -22.06 -34.30
N LYS A 57 2.96 -21.99 -33.08
CA LYS A 57 2.65 -20.90 -32.15
C LYS A 57 3.91 -20.12 -31.79
N ILE A 58 3.86 -18.82 -32.01
CA ILE A 58 4.95 -17.89 -31.68
C ILE A 58 4.42 -16.72 -30.84
N SER A 59 5.31 -16.11 -30.05
CA SER A 59 5.05 -14.84 -29.35
C SER A 59 5.99 -13.79 -29.92
N LEU A 60 5.43 -12.59 -30.18
CA LEU A 60 6.16 -11.44 -30.70
C LEU A 60 6.77 -10.57 -29.60
N TYR A 61 6.70 -10.99 -28.35
CA TYR A 61 7.28 -10.27 -27.22
C TYR A 61 8.77 -9.96 -27.45
N GLY A 62 9.11 -8.68 -27.53
CA GLY A 62 10.47 -8.17 -27.67
C GLY A 62 11.15 -8.48 -29.01
N ILE A 63 10.39 -8.87 -30.04
CA ILE A 63 10.91 -9.10 -31.40
C ILE A 63 11.33 -7.78 -32.05
N LYS A 64 12.49 -7.80 -32.72
CA LYS A 64 13.15 -6.61 -33.28
C LYS A 64 13.21 -6.57 -34.81
N SER A 65 12.91 -7.68 -35.48
CA SER A 65 12.95 -7.73 -36.95
C SER A 65 12.17 -8.91 -37.51
N ALA A 66 11.96 -8.92 -38.84
CA ALA A 66 11.33 -10.02 -39.55
C ALA A 66 12.16 -11.33 -39.45
N GLU A 67 13.49 -11.24 -39.45
CA GLU A 67 14.38 -12.40 -39.32
C GLU A 67 14.24 -13.07 -37.95
N GLU A 68 13.93 -12.32 -36.90
CA GLU A 68 13.63 -12.90 -35.58
C GLU A 68 12.27 -13.61 -35.57
N ILE A 69 11.30 -13.17 -36.38
CA ILE A 69 10.04 -13.91 -36.60
C ILE A 69 10.34 -15.25 -37.30
N ASP A 70 11.12 -15.23 -38.39
CA ASP A 70 11.53 -16.46 -39.10
C ASP A 70 12.17 -17.46 -38.13
N LEU A 71 13.09 -16.98 -37.27
CA LEU A 71 13.74 -17.81 -36.26
C LEU A 71 12.75 -18.40 -35.25
N LYS A 72 11.75 -17.64 -34.79
CA LYS A 72 10.71 -18.15 -33.88
C LYS A 72 9.85 -19.22 -34.53
N ILE A 73 9.46 -19.01 -35.78
CA ILE A 73 8.68 -19.97 -36.56
C ILE A 73 9.50 -21.25 -36.75
N TYR A 74 10.75 -21.12 -37.18
CA TYR A 74 11.65 -22.26 -37.38
C TYR A 74 11.85 -23.09 -36.09
N GLN A 75 12.07 -22.41 -34.95
CA GLN A 75 12.16 -23.08 -33.64
C GLN A 75 10.89 -23.83 -33.25
N ALA A 76 9.71 -23.28 -33.58
CA ALA A 76 8.44 -23.91 -33.30
C ALA A 76 8.17 -25.13 -34.21
N VAL A 77 8.66 -25.12 -35.46
CA VAL A 77 8.54 -26.23 -36.42
C VAL A 77 9.54 -27.36 -36.13
N HIS A 78 10.72 -27.06 -35.58
CA HIS A 78 11.78 -28.03 -35.28
C HIS A 78 12.10 -28.15 -33.79
N PRO A 79 11.28 -28.84 -32.97
CA PRO A 79 11.44 -28.91 -31.51
C PRO A 79 12.79 -29.48 -31.04
N ILE A 80 13.46 -30.31 -31.83
CA ILE A 80 14.79 -30.86 -31.51
C ILE A 80 15.83 -29.73 -31.35
N LEU A 81 15.65 -28.61 -32.06
CA LEU A 81 16.49 -27.40 -31.98
C LEU A 81 16.17 -26.50 -30.78
N SER A 82 15.21 -26.89 -29.92
CA SER A 82 14.82 -26.11 -28.72
C SER A 82 15.63 -26.43 -27.46
N SER A 83 16.59 -27.37 -27.54
CA SER A 83 17.41 -27.79 -26.40
C SER A 83 18.28 -26.64 -25.85
N LYS A 84 18.60 -26.68 -24.54
CA LYS A 84 19.41 -25.64 -23.85
C LYS A 84 20.77 -25.40 -24.53
N ALA A 85 21.38 -26.44 -25.10
CA ALA A 85 22.64 -26.36 -25.82
C ALA A 85 22.49 -25.62 -27.18
N MET A 86 21.36 -25.80 -27.87
CA MET A 86 21.06 -25.12 -29.14
C MET A 86 20.50 -23.70 -28.96
N LYS A 87 19.89 -23.37 -27.81
CA LYS A 87 19.57 -21.97 -27.47
C LYS A 87 20.82 -21.09 -27.37
N LEU A 88 21.95 -21.65 -26.95
CA LEU A 88 23.26 -21.01 -26.94
C LEU A 88 23.80 -20.83 -28.37
N ALA A 89 23.62 -21.83 -29.24
CA ALA A 89 23.90 -21.70 -30.68
C ALA A 89 22.99 -20.66 -31.37
N GLY A 90 21.75 -20.51 -30.92
CA GLY A 90 20.82 -19.43 -31.34
C GLY A 90 21.33 -18.02 -31.03
N ALA A 91 22.14 -17.85 -29.97
CA ALA A 91 22.83 -16.59 -29.69
C ALA A 91 23.99 -16.32 -30.65
N ILE A 92 24.61 -17.36 -31.18
CA ILE A 92 25.67 -17.31 -32.18
C ILE A 92 25.07 -17.05 -33.58
N LEU A 93 23.91 -17.63 -33.89
CA LEU A 93 23.09 -17.35 -35.08
C LEU A 93 22.75 -15.86 -35.22
N ARG A 94 22.42 -15.17 -34.13
CA ARG A 94 22.20 -13.70 -34.12
C ARG A 94 23.42 -12.90 -34.61
N SER A 95 24.64 -13.43 -34.42
CA SER A 95 25.87 -12.80 -34.90
C SER A 95 26.20 -13.18 -36.35
N ALA A 96 25.81 -14.37 -36.81
CA ALA A 96 26.05 -14.87 -38.16
C ALA A 96 25.09 -14.26 -39.21
N VAL A 97 23.86 -13.90 -38.82
CA VAL A 97 22.89 -13.19 -39.68
C VAL A 97 23.45 -11.88 -40.25
N LYS A 98 24.36 -11.21 -39.53
CA LYS A 98 25.03 -9.99 -40.01
C LYS A 98 26.04 -10.22 -41.15
N PHE A 99 26.45 -11.46 -41.41
CA PHE A 99 27.57 -11.78 -42.31
C PHE A 99 27.23 -12.79 -43.43
N GLY A 100 25.99 -13.27 -43.53
CA GLY A 100 25.54 -14.09 -44.67
C GLY A 100 26.23 -15.46 -44.78
N THR A 101 26.73 -16.01 -43.68
CA THR A 101 27.45 -17.29 -43.66
C THR A 101 26.53 -18.47 -43.39
N THR A 102 26.71 -19.57 -44.14
CA THR A 102 26.09 -20.88 -43.90
C THR A 102 26.64 -21.53 -42.62
N ILE A 103 25.75 -22.09 -41.80
CA ILE A 103 26.14 -22.80 -40.56
C ILE A 103 25.86 -24.28 -40.74
N ASP A 104 26.91 -25.09 -40.65
CA ASP A 104 26.88 -26.54 -40.50
C ASP A 104 26.80 -26.87 -38.99
N ILE A 105 25.61 -27.23 -38.53
CA ILE A 105 25.27 -27.42 -37.11
C ILE A 105 25.58 -28.85 -36.66
N ASN A 106 25.48 -29.82 -37.57
CA ASN A 106 25.67 -31.24 -37.34
C ASN A 106 27.12 -31.71 -37.62
N LYS A 107 27.97 -30.83 -38.18
CA LYS A 107 29.37 -31.05 -38.56
C LYS A 107 29.56 -32.16 -39.60
N ASP A 108 28.58 -32.35 -40.49
CA ASP A 108 28.65 -33.36 -41.55
C ASP A 108 29.31 -32.84 -42.84
N GLY A 109 29.69 -31.56 -42.87
CA GLY A 109 30.30 -30.90 -44.02
C GLY A 109 29.30 -30.20 -44.95
N ASN A 110 28.00 -30.26 -44.66
CA ASN A 110 26.93 -29.57 -45.39
C ASN A 110 26.36 -28.41 -44.57
N ALA A 111 25.89 -27.36 -45.26
CA ALA A 111 25.22 -26.24 -44.61
C ALA A 111 23.84 -26.69 -44.08
N ASP A 112 23.65 -26.70 -42.76
CA ASP A 112 22.36 -27.02 -42.12
C ASP A 112 21.42 -25.80 -42.08
N VAL A 113 21.96 -24.58 -42.02
CA VAL A 113 21.16 -23.36 -41.95
C VAL A 113 21.68 -22.32 -42.95
N SER A 114 20.85 -22.06 -43.98
CA SER A 114 20.90 -20.93 -44.91
C SER A 114 19.75 -19.97 -44.53
N LEU A 115 20.06 -18.84 -43.88
CA LEU A 115 19.06 -17.82 -43.51
C LEU A 115 18.85 -16.81 -44.65
N SER A 116 18.58 -17.31 -45.85
CA SER A 116 18.06 -16.52 -46.98
C SER A 116 16.96 -17.33 -47.65
N SER A 117 15.72 -16.82 -47.69
CA SER A 117 14.54 -17.38 -48.37
C SER A 117 14.16 -18.87 -48.11
N ASP A 118 15.03 -19.69 -47.52
CA ASP A 118 14.92 -21.14 -47.48
C ASP A 118 14.10 -21.66 -46.30
N CYS A 119 14.06 -20.96 -45.15
CA CYS A 119 13.22 -21.33 -44.00
C CYS A 119 11.72 -21.19 -44.32
N LEU A 120 11.32 -20.10 -44.96
CA LEU A 120 9.97 -19.94 -45.50
C LEU A 120 9.72 -20.95 -46.62
N ASN A 121 10.74 -21.34 -47.42
CA ASN A 121 10.59 -22.40 -48.40
C ASN A 121 10.42 -23.80 -47.76
N GLU A 122 10.90 -24.13 -46.58
CA GLU A 122 10.51 -25.40 -45.89
C GLU A 122 9.07 -25.36 -45.36
N ILE A 123 8.54 -24.16 -45.15
CA ILE A 123 7.13 -23.95 -44.82
C ILE A 123 6.25 -23.96 -46.07
N LYS A 124 6.73 -23.34 -47.16
CA LYS A 124 6.08 -23.21 -48.46
C LYS A 124 6.29 -24.44 -49.37
N SER A 125 7.32 -25.29 -49.16
CA SER A 125 7.73 -26.35 -50.09
C SER A 125 7.67 -27.79 -49.55
N LYS A 126 7.05 -28.62 -50.40
CA LYS A 126 6.88 -30.09 -50.44
C LYS A 126 5.78 -30.69 -49.53
N GLY A 127 4.79 -31.41 -50.05
CA GLY A 127 4.77 -32.15 -51.33
C GLY A 127 3.39 -32.46 -51.90
N LYS A 128 3.40 -32.71 -53.22
CA LYS A 128 2.40 -33.52 -53.91
C LYS A 128 2.45 -34.95 -53.36
N VAL A 129 1.77 -35.22 -52.24
CA VAL A 129 1.22 -36.53 -51.89
C VAL A 129 0.01 -36.26 -50.98
N ASP A 130 -1.17 -36.48 -51.55
CA ASP A 130 -2.45 -36.78 -50.91
C ASP A 130 -2.84 -36.04 -49.60
N SER A 131 -3.80 -35.12 -49.76
CA SER A 131 -4.75 -34.60 -48.77
C SER A 131 -4.23 -33.74 -47.58
N VAL A 132 -4.60 -32.45 -47.62
CA VAL A 132 -4.99 -31.60 -46.47
C VAL A 132 -3.98 -31.45 -45.31
N SER A 133 -2.81 -30.83 -45.49
CA SER A 133 -2.05 -30.28 -44.34
C SER A 133 -1.91 -28.77 -44.45
N LYS A 134 -2.96 -28.05 -44.02
CA LYS A 134 -2.97 -26.59 -43.95
C LYS A 134 -2.25 -26.15 -42.69
N ARG A 135 -1.25 -25.26 -42.81
CA ARG A 135 -0.48 -24.80 -41.66
C ARG A 135 -1.16 -23.59 -41.01
N LEU A 136 -1.34 -23.64 -39.70
CA LEU A 136 -1.83 -22.54 -38.88
C LEU A 136 -0.65 -21.89 -38.15
N ILE A 137 -0.54 -20.57 -38.21
CA ILE A 137 0.37 -19.79 -37.38
C ILE A 137 -0.47 -18.97 -36.38
N VAL A 138 -0.30 -19.24 -35.09
CA VAL A 138 -0.84 -18.41 -34.01
C VAL A 138 0.24 -17.44 -33.54
N VAL A 139 -0.06 -16.15 -33.64
CA VAL A 139 0.88 -15.06 -33.35
C VAL A 139 0.37 -14.29 -32.14
N ASP A 140 1.03 -14.47 -30.99
CA ASP A 140 0.65 -13.86 -29.71
C ASP A 140 1.50 -12.63 -29.36
N ASP A 141 1.05 -11.83 -28.40
CA ASP A 141 1.72 -10.64 -27.87
C ASP A 141 2.11 -9.58 -28.92
N ILE A 142 1.27 -9.35 -29.93
CA ILE A 142 1.57 -8.40 -31.02
C ILE A 142 1.77 -6.95 -30.53
N GLU A 143 1.16 -6.58 -29.41
CA GLU A 143 1.33 -5.28 -28.76
C GLU A 143 2.64 -5.12 -27.97
N ARG A 144 3.48 -6.16 -27.91
CA ARG A 144 4.71 -6.20 -27.10
C ARG A 144 5.98 -6.34 -27.93
N ILE A 145 5.90 -6.01 -29.22
CA ILE A 145 7.07 -5.90 -30.10
C ILE A 145 8.03 -4.80 -29.60
N ASP A 146 9.31 -4.95 -29.90
CA ASP A 146 10.30 -3.92 -29.56
C ASP A 146 10.03 -2.65 -30.36
N SER A 147 10.27 -1.48 -29.77
CA SER A 147 10.06 -0.18 -30.43
C SER A 147 10.84 0.01 -31.74
N SER A 148 11.90 -0.77 -31.96
CA SER A 148 12.67 -0.78 -33.22
C SER A 148 11.96 -1.49 -34.37
N PHE A 149 10.88 -2.24 -34.10
CA PHE A 149 10.12 -2.98 -35.09
C PHE A 149 8.63 -2.64 -35.01
N SER A 150 8.12 -1.96 -36.03
CA SER A 150 6.75 -1.47 -36.03
C SER A 150 5.72 -2.56 -36.29
N ILE A 151 4.51 -2.38 -35.75
CA ILE A 151 3.37 -3.27 -36.02
C ILE A 151 3.06 -3.33 -37.53
N ASN A 152 3.27 -2.22 -38.24
CA ASN A 152 3.10 -2.14 -39.69
C ASN A 152 4.03 -3.11 -40.43
N GLN A 153 5.28 -3.23 -39.98
CA GLN A 153 6.23 -4.19 -40.56
C GLN A 153 5.85 -5.64 -40.24
N VAL A 154 5.37 -5.92 -39.03
CA VAL A 154 4.83 -7.25 -38.65
C VAL A 154 3.67 -7.64 -39.57
N PHE A 155 2.73 -6.73 -39.74
CA PHE A 155 1.57 -6.91 -40.61
C PHE A 155 1.96 -7.07 -42.08
N ALA A 156 2.87 -6.25 -42.60
CA ALA A 156 3.41 -6.44 -43.95
C ALA A 156 4.03 -7.83 -44.14
N TYR A 157 4.85 -8.29 -43.19
CA TYR A 157 5.47 -9.62 -43.20
C TYR A 157 4.41 -10.74 -43.27
N PHE A 158 3.39 -10.71 -42.42
CA PHE A 158 2.35 -11.74 -42.44
C PHE A 158 1.39 -11.61 -43.64
N SER A 159 1.20 -10.41 -44.19
CA SER A 159 0.38 -10.22 -45.39
C SER A 159 0.93 -11.00 -46.59
N GLU A 160 2.26 -11.02 -46.76
CA GLU A 160 2.92 -11.81 -47.80
C GLU A 160 2.66 -13.32 -47.58
N ILE A 161 2.81 -13.79 -46.34
CA ILE A 161 2.55 -15.19 -45.97
C ILE A 161 1.09 -15.58 -46.27
N ILE A 162 0.13 -14.76 -45.87
CA ILE A 162 -1.31 -15.04 -46.03
C ILE A 162 -1.72 -15.03 -47.52
N THR A 163 -1.13 -14.15 -48.32
CA THR A 163 -1.52 -13.98 -49.73
C THR A 163 -0.88 -15.05 -50.62
N GLU A 164 0.37 -15.42 -50.36
CA GLU A 164 1.16 -16.27 -51.24
C GLU A 164 1.14 -17.76 -50.90
N SER A 165 0.43 -18.17 -49.83
CA SER A 165 0.46 -19.56 -49.36
C SER A 165 -0.87 -20.04 -48.76
N ASP A 166 -1.04 -21.36 -48.62
CA ASP A 166 -2.21 -21.96 -47.92
C ASP A 166 -2.02 -21.94 -46.38
N ILE A 167 -1.38 -20.88 -45.87
CA ILE A 167 -1.12 -20.66 -44.44
C ILE A 167 -2.21 -19.77 -43.86
N ARG A 168 -2.70 -20.15 -42.69
CA ARG A 168 -3.65 -19.36 -41.91
C ARG A 168 -2.96 -18.68 -40.76
N VAL A 169 -3.39 -17.47 -40.45
CA VAL A 169 -2.85 -16.70 -39.33
C VAL A 169 -3.96 -16.33 -38.37
N ILE A 170 -3.75 -16.60 -37.08
CA ILE A 170 -4.57 -16.09 -35.99
C ILE A 170 -3.68 -15.20 -35.13
N PHE A 171 -3.97 -13.90 -35.10
CA PHE A 171 -3.34 -12.95 -34.21
C PHE A 171 -4.04 -12.93 -32.85
N ILE A 172 -3.27 -12.74 -31.78
CA ILE A 172 -3.75 -12.55 -30.43
C ILE A 172 -3.08 -11.31 -29.87
N GLY A 173 -3.88 -10.42 -29.28
CA GLY A 173 -3.31 -9.20 -28.73
C GLY A 173 -4.27 -8.35 -27.92
N ASN A 174 -3.76 -7.20 -27.49
CA ASN A 174 -4.53 -6.14 -26.88
C ASN A 174 -4.41 -4.88 -27.74
N GLU A 175 -5.42 -4.65 -28.57
CA GLU A 175 -5.41 -3.56 -29.56
C GLU A 175 -5.24 -2.18 -28.93
N GLU A 176 -5.84 -1.94 -27.75
CA GLU A 176 -5.71 -0.68 -26.99
C GLU A 176 -4.25 -0.36 -26.60
N LYS A 177 -3.33 -1.33 -26.72
CA LYS A 177 -1.91 -1.19 -26.40
C LYS A 177 -1.01 -1.11 -27.63
N ILE A 178 -1.56 -1.24 -28.84
CA ILE A 178 -0.79 -1.28 -30.08
C ILE A 178 -0.46 0.11 -30.60
N TYR A 179 -1.45 0.99 -30.71
CA TYR A 179 -1.26 2.37 -31.18
C TYR A 179 -1.08 3.32 -29.99
N GLY A 180 -0.27 4.38 -30.17
CA GLY A 180 -0.04 5.39 -29.14
C GLY A 180 -1.27 6.28 -28.91
N LYS A 181 -1.10 7.33 -28.11
CA LYS A 181 -2.19 8.30 -27.82
C LYS A 181 -2.48 9.28 -28.97
N SER A 182 -1.78 9.20 -30.10
CA SER A 182 -2.01 10.09 -31.25
C SER A 182 -3.03 9.49 -32.20
N GLU A 183 -3.89 10.34 -32.76
CA GLU A 183 -4.93 9.91 -33.71
C GLU A 183 -4.31 9.47 -35.05
N GLU A 184 -3.14 10.01 -35.41
CA GLU A 184 -2.41 9.68 -36.65
C GLU A 184 -1.91 8.23 -36.65
N GLU A 185 -1.21 7.79 -35.60
CA GLU A 185 -0.72 6.41 -35.47
C GLU A 185 -1.87 5.39 -35.49
N LYS A 186 -2.98 5.74 -34.85
CA LYS A 186 -4.19 4.91 -34.84
C LYS A 186 -4.77 4.76 -36.25
N ASN A 187 -4.86 5.85 -37.01
CA ASN A 187 -5.37 5.81 -38.37
C ASN A 187 -4.47 4.97 -39.30
N GLU A 188 -3.15 5.11 -39.19
CA GLU A 188 -2.20 4.28 -39.95
C GLU A 188 -2.36 2.79 -39.64
N TYR A 189 -2.46 2.44 -38.35
CA TYR A 189 -2.70 1.08 -37.92
C TYR A 189 -4.00 0.50 -38.48
N LEU A 190 -5.11 1.26 -38.42
CA LEU A 190 -6.42 0.81 -38.92
C LEU A 190 -6.41 0.51 -40.42
N GLN A 191 -5.73 1.34 -41.23
CA GLN A 191 -5.63 1.13 -42.68
C GLN A 191 -4.91 -0.16 -43.05
N ILE A 192 -3.85 -0.51 -42.32
CA ILE A 192 -3.09 -1.74 -42.59
C ILE A 192 -3.83 -2.95 -42.03
N LYS A 193 -4.46 -2.82 -40.86
CA LYS A 193 -5.31 -3.85 -40.27
C LYS A 193 -6.43 -4.28 -41.23
N GLU A 194 -7.12 -3.34 -41.87
CA GLU A 194 -8.21 -3.63 -42.82
C GLU A 194 -7.77 -4.58 -43.96
N LYS A 195 -6.52 -4.46 -44.42
CA LYS A 195 -6.00 -5.29 -45.51
C LYS A 195 -5.70 -6.73 -45.10
N ILE A 196 -5.45 -6.98 -43.81
CA ILE A 196 -4.89 -8.25 -43.33
C ILE A 196 -5.88 -8.98 -42.44
N ILE A 197 -6.60 -8.27 -41.58
CA ILE A 197 -7.56 -8.84 -40.64
C ILE A 197 -8.94 -8.81 -41.29
N GLY A 198 -9.43 -9.97 -41.72
CA GLY A 198 -10.78 -10.08 -42.30
C GLY A 198 -11.87 -10.16 -41.23
N ILE A 199 -11.53 -10.64 -40.03
CA ILE A 199 -12.44 -10.71 -38.91
C ILE A 199 -11.72 -10.54 -37.58
N GLU A 200 -12.38 -9.86 -36.66
CA GLU A 200 -11.94 -9.66 -35.30
C GLU A 200 -12.98 -10.15 -34.30
N PHE A 201 -12.51 -10.81 -33.24
CA PHE A 201 -13.33 -11.20 -32.10
C PHE A 201 -12.73 -10.65 -30.81
N THR A 202 -13.60 -10.13 -29.94
CA THR A 202 -13.20 -9.75 -28.57
C THR A 202 -13.48 -10.89 -27.62
N ILE A 203 -12.45 -11.45 -27.00
CA ILE A 203 -12.58 -12.52 -26.00
C ILE A 203 -13.10 -11.94 -24.70
N VAL A 204 -14.21 -12.49 -24.21
CA VAL A 204 -14.79 -12.12 -22.91
C VAL A 204 -14.32 -13.11 -21.83
N PRO A 205 -13.81 -12.66 -20.68
CA PRO A 205 -13.38 -13.56 -19.61
C PRO A 205 -14.52 -14.41 -19.06
N GLU A 206 -14.30 -15.72 -18.96
CA GLU A 206 -15.21 -16.68 -18.32
C GLU A 206 -14.98 -16.74 -16.81
N LYS A 207 -15.38 -15.67 -16.10
CA LYS A 207 -15.06 -15.45 -14.67
C LYS A 207 -15.41 -16.62 -13.76
N GLU A 208 -16.65 -17.11 -13.82
CA GLU A 208 -17.13 -18.19 -12.95
C GLU A 208 -16.35 -19.48 -13.14
N ASN A 209 -16.17 -19.92 -14.40
CA ASN A 209 -15.43 -21.13 -14.72
C ASN A 209 -13.96 -21.01 -14.31
N ALA A 210 -13.34 -19.85 -14.56
CA ALA A 210 -11.96 -19.58 -14.18
C ALA A 210 -11.76 -19.62 -12.66
N VAL A 211 -12.59 -18.90 -11.90
CA VAL A 211 -12.50 -18.87 -10.43
C VAL A 211 -12.71 -20.26 -9.82
N LYS A 212 -13.71 -21.03 -10.30
CA LYS A 212 -13.90 -22.43 -9.87
C LYS A 212 -12.66 -23.29 -10.12
N SER A 213 -12.06 -23.16 -11.31
CA SER A 213 -10.82 -23.87 -11.65
C SER A 213 -9.67 -23.46 -10.73
N PHE A 214 -9.49 -22.16 -10.48
CA PHE A 214 -8.41 -21.64 -9.65
C PHE A 214 -8.49 -22.13 -8.20
N VAL A 215 -9.69 -22.05 -7.61
CA VAL A 215 -9.93 -22.49 -6.22
C VAL A 215 -9.69 -24.00 -6.07
N SER A 216 -10.17 -24.80 -7.02
CA SER A 216 -9.97 -26.25 -7.03
C SER A 216 -8.49 -26.62 -7.18
N GLU A 217 -7.77 -25.97 -8.10
CA GLU A 217 -6.34 -26.20 -8.32
C GLU A 217 -5.49 -25.90 -7.08
N LEU A 218 -5.87 -24.87 -6.30
CA LEU A 218 -5.17 -24.50 -5.08
C LEU A 218 -5.54 -25.36 -3.86
N SER A 219 -6.56 -26.21 -3.98
CA SER A 219 -7.08 -27.06 -2.90
C SER A 219 -7.43 -26.29 -1.63
N LEU A 220 -8.04 -25.10 -1.79
CA LEU A 220 -8.46 -24.28 -0.66
C LEU A 220 -9.59 -24.96 0.13
N SER A 221 -9.48 -24.99 1.46
CA SER A 221 -10.59 -25.42 2.31
C SER A 221 -11.79 -24.50 2.10
N LYS A 222 -13.03 -25.01 2.16
CA LYS A 222 -14.26 -24.23 1.86
C LYS A 222 -14.31 -23.63 0.45
N GLU A 223 -14.13 -24.46 -0.59
CA GLU A 223 -14.14 -24.02 -2.00
C GLU A 223 -15.33 -23.10 -2.37
N SER A 224 -16.54 -23.41 -1.90
CA SER A 224 -17.75 -22.63 -2.20
C SER A 224 -17.65 -21.18 -1.71
N PHE A 225 -17.10 -20.98 -0.50
CA PHE A 225 -16.87 -19.65 0.09
C PHE A 225 -15.93 -18.85 -0.80
N PHE A 226 -14.77 -19.41 -1.16
CA PHE A 226 -13.79 -18.71 -1.98
C PHE A 226 -14.29 -18.41 -3.38
N VAL A 227 -15.05 -19.31 -4.00
CA VAL A 227 -15.65 -19.05 -5.31
C VAL A 227 -16.65 -17.90 -5.24
N GLU A 228 -17.59 -17.94 -4.29
CA GLU A 228 -18.61 -16.90 -4.13
C GLU A 228 -17.98 -15.54 -3.82
N LYS A 229 -17.09 -15.49 -2.83
CA LYS A 229 -16.44 -14.26 -2.39
C LYS A 229 -15.55 -13.65 -3.45
N THR A 230 -14.76 -14.46 -4.16
CA THR A 230 -13.92 -13.95 -5.24
C THR A 230 -14.76 -13.35 -6.36
N LEU A 231 -15.89 -13.97 -6.72
CA LEU A 231 -16.79 -13.44 -7.75
C LEU A 231 -17.47 -12.14 -7.30
N GLU A 232 -17.88 -12.05 -6.03
CA GLU A 232 -18.40 -10.82 -5.42
C GLU A 232 -17.36 -9.69 -5.50
N ILE A 233 -16.14 -9.95 -5.04
CA ILE A 233 -15.03 -8.99 -5.07
C ILE A 233 -14.74 -8.53 -6.50
N MET A 234 -14.64 -9.47 -7.45
CA MET A 234 -14.43 -9.15 -8.86
C MET A 234 -15.53 -8.25 -9.43
N LYS A 235 -16.79 -8.46 -9.02
CA LYS A 235 -17.93 -7.65 -9.47
C LYS A 235 -17.85 -6.23 -8.90
N ILE A 236 -17.63 -6.09 -7.59
CA ILE A 236 -17.56 -4.78 -6.92
C ILE A 236 -16.35 -3.98 -7.43
N LEU A 237 -15.18 -4.62 -7.51
CA LEU A 237 -13.93 -4.00 -7.96
C LEU A 237 -13.82 -3.86 -9.49
N LYS A 238 -14.84 -4.30 -10.25
CA LYS A 238 -14.85 -4.28 -11.72
C LYS A 238 -13.61 -4.95 -12.34
N CYS A 239 -13.16 -6.06 -11.73
CA CYS A 239 -11.99 -6.81 -12.16
C CYS A 239 -12.35 -7.85 -13.24
N ASP A 240 -11.83 -7.64 -14.45
CA ASP A 240 -11.92 -8.59 -15.57
C ASP A 240 -10.62 -9.36 -15.82
N ASN A 241 -9.54 -9.00 -15.12
CA ASN A 241 -8.22 -9.57 -15.30
C ASN A 241 -8.08 -10.87 -14.48
N LEU A 242 -8.34 -12.01 -15.13
CA LEU A 242 -8.25 -13.33 -14.50
C LEU A 242 -6.83 -13.67 -14.01
N ARG A 243 -5.79 -13.07 -14.60
CA ARG A 243 -4.41 -13.24 -14.11
C ARG A 243 -4.22 -12.57 -12.75
N THR A 244 -4.77 -11.37 -12.55
CA THR A 244 -4.76 -10.69 -11.25
C THR A 244 -5.47 -11.53 -10.19
N VAL A 245 -6.61 -12.13 -10.55
CA VAL A 245 -7.39 -12.98 -9.62
C VAL A 245 -6.64 -14.27 -9.28
N TRP A 246 -6.05 -14.95 -10.26
CA TRP A 246 -5.18 -16.11 -10.02
C TRP A 246 -4.05 -15.77 -9.06
N GLN A 247 -3.35 -14.65 -9.29
CA GLN A 247 -2.26 -14.21 -8.43
C GLN A 247 -2.74 -13.90 -7.01
N ALA A 248 -3.90 -13.26 -6.87
CA ALA A 248 -4.50 -12.97 -5.56
C ALA A 248 -4.80 -14.27 -4.80
N LEU A 249 -5.51 -15.22 -5.42
CA LEU A 249 -5.83 -16.51 -4.81
C LEU A 249 -4.58 -17.35 -4.49
N TYR A 250 -3.59 -17.36 -5.37
CA TYR A 250 -2.34 -18.08 -5.14
C TYR A 250 -1.58 -17.50 -3.92
N ASN A 251 -1.44 -16.17 -3.84
CA ASN A 251 -0.76 -15.55 -2.70
C ASN A 251 -1.59 -15.65 -1.42
N LEU A 252 -2.93 -15.63 -1.52
CA LEU A 252 -3.81 -15.93 -0.40
C LEU A 252 -3.58 -17.35 0.12
N ASN A 253 -3.42 -18.35 -0.75
CA ASN A 253 -3.13 -19.73 -0.33
C ASN A 253 -1.79 -19.82 0.43
N LEU A 254 -0.78 -19.05 0.02
CA LEU A 254 0.47 -18.95 0.78
C LEU A 254 0.25 -18.27 2.14
N PHE A 255 -0.55 -17.20 2.16
CA PHE A 255 -0.85 -16.48 3.39
C PHE A 255 -1.67 -17.33 4.37
N ALA A 256 -2.67 -18.07 3.91
CA ALA A 256 -3.48 -18.97 4.71
C ALA A 256 -2.63 -20.00 5.46
N LYS A 257 -1.60 -20.56 4.81
CA LYS A 257 -0.65 -21.49 5.45
C LYS A 257 0.16 -20.88 6.59
N ILE A 258 0.41 -19.57 6.53
CA ILE A 258 1.08 -18.84 7.62
C ILE A 258 0.11 -18.68 8.80
N LEU A 259 -1.16 -18.43 8.48
CA LEU A 259 -2.23 -18.09 9.41
C LEU A 259 -2.82 -19.28 10.17
N ASP A 260 -2.65 -20.52 9.67
CA ASP A 260 -3.40 -21.69 10.17
C ASP A 260 -3.34 -21.91 11.68
N ASP A 261 -2.21 -21.60 12.32
CA ASP A 261 -2.00 -21.72 13.77
C ASP A 261 -1.82 -20.36 14.47
N VAL A 262 -1.96 -19.25 13.74
CA VAL A 262 -1.67 -17.90 14.23
C VAL A 262 -2.94 -17.17 14.62
N ILE A 263 -3.99 -17.31 13.81
CA ILE A 263 -5.25 -16.57 13.98
C ILE A 263 -6.42 -17.50 14.32
N GLU A 264 -7.40 -16.96 15.04
CA GLU A 264 -8.62 -17.68 15.40
C GLU A 264 -9.46 -17.97 14.14
N GLU A 265 -10.12 -19.14 14.08
CA GLU A 265 -10.91 -19.57 12.91
C GLU A 265 -12.02 -18.58 12.52
N GLU A 266 -12.57 -17.85 13.50
CA GLU A 266 -13.62 -16.85 13.27
C GLU A 266 -13.13 -15.60 12.53
N ASP A 267 -11.84 -15.25 12.65
CA ASP A 267 -11.23 -14.09 12.00
C ASP A 267 -10.69 -14.40 10.59
N LYS A 268 -10.49 -15.69 10.24
CA LYS A 268 -9.87 -16.13 8.97
C LYS A 268 -10.61 -15.61 7.74
N GLU A 269 -11.94 -15.71 7.71
CA GLU A 269 -12.73 -15.33 6.53
C GLU A 269 -12.65 -13.82 6.25
N GLU A 270 -12.71 -12.98 7.28
CA GLU A 270 -12.55 -11.52 7.14
C GLU A 270 -11.14 -11.15 6.65
N ILE A 271 -10.10 -11.75 7.24
CA ILE A 271 -8.70 -11.56 6.84
C ILE A 271 -8.47 -11.97 5.38
N PHE A 272 -9.07 -13.08 4.94
CA PHE A 272 -8.96 -13.53 3.56
C PHE A 272 -9.68 -12.59 2.58
N GLU A 273 -10.85 -12.11 2.94
CA GLU A 273 -11.59 -11.13 2.13
C GLU A 273 -10.81 -9.81 2.03
N ILE A 274 -10.30 -9.27 3.14
CA ILE A 274 -9.44 -8.08 3.16
C ILE A 274 -8.22 -8.27 2.26
N PHE A 275 -7.51 -9.40 2.38
CA PHE A 275 -6.34 -9.70 1.56
C PHE A 275 -6.68 -9.66 0.06
N LEU A 276 -7.76 -10.32 -0.36
CA LEU A 276 -8.16 -10.36 -1.77
C LEU A 276 -8.52 -8.97 -2.29
N VAL A 277 -9.27 -8.19 -1.52
CA VAL A 277 -9.65 -6.82 -1.86
C VAL A 277 -8.40 -5.95 -2.07
N LEU A 278 -7.47 -5.95 -1.12
CA LEU A 278 -6.25 -5.15 -1.19
C LEU A 278 -5.34 -5.61 -2.34
N TYR A 279 -5.11 -6.91 -2.47
CA TYR A 279 -4.23 -7.44 -3.51
C TYR A 279 -4.75 -7.16 -4.92
N ILE A 280 -6.06 -7.36 -5.15
CA ILE A 280 -6.67 -7.09 -6.45
C ILE A 280 -6.59 -5.59 -6.76
N GLN A 281 -6.95 -4.71 -5.82
CA GLN A 281 -6.87 -3.26 -6.05
C GLN A 281 -5.44 -2.78 -6.30
N LYS A 282 -4.44 -3.33 -5.59
CA LYS A 282 -3.02 -3.04 -5.87
C LYS A 282 -2.67 -3.38 -7.33
N ASN A 283 -3.03 -4.57 -7.78
CA ASN A 283 -2.69 -5.04 -9.12
C ASN A 283 -3.51 -4.38 -10.24
N LEU A 284 -4.64 -3.76 -9.91
CA LEU A 284 -5.38 -2.87 -10.79
C LEU A 284 -4.83 -1.44 -10.77
N GLU A 285 -3.76 -1.18 -9.99
CA GLU A 285 -3.20 0.15 -9.75
C GLU A 285 -4.24 1.14 -9.17
N GLU A 286 -5.25 0.62 -8.47
CA GLU A 286 -6.28 1.42 -7.79
C GLU A 286 -5.74 2.04 -6.50
N ILE A 287 -4.83 1.34 -5.81
CA ILE A 287 -4.24 1.76 -4.51
C ILE A 287 -2.71 1.78 -4.55
N HIS A 288 -2.13 2.60 -3.68
CA HIS A 288 -0.71 2.84 -3.50
C HIS A 288 -0.30 2.71 -2.02
N LYS A 289 1.00 2.62 -1.76
CA LYS A 289 1.55 2.40 -0.41
C LYS A 289 1.16 3.48 0.61
N THR A 290 0.94 4.71 0.13
CA THR A 290 0.61 5.87 0.97
C THR A 290 -0.89 6.03 1.22
N ASP A 291 -1.73 5.21 0.60
CA ASP A 291 -3.17 5.28 0.82
C ASP A 291 -3.54 4.76 2.20
N ASP A 292 -4.55 5.38 2.79
CA ASP A 292 -5.11 4.94 4.05
C ASP A 292 -5.92 3.64 3.86
N VAL A 293 -5.48 2.58 4.53
CA VAL A 293 -6.07 1.24 4.38
C VAL A 293 -7.55 1.22 4.81
N GLU A 294 -7.94 2.00 5.81
CA GLU A 294 -9.34 2.06 6.25
C GLU A 294 -10.24 2.70 5.19
N SER A 295 -9.79 3.77 4.55
CA SER A 295 -10.49 4.40 3.43
C SER A 295 -10.63 3.47 2.22
N VAL A 296 -9.57 2.71 1.91
CA VAL A 296 -9.59 1.67 0.86
C VAL A 296 -10.65 0.62 1.17
N LEU A 297 -10.63 0.06 2.37
CA LEU A 297 -11.55 -1.00 2.77
C LEU A 297 -12.98 -0.49 2.95
N SER A 298 -13.16 0.75 3.42
CA SER A 298 -14.49 1.41 3.49
C SER A 298 -15.10 1.52 2.09
N GLY A 299 -14.30 1.88 1.08
CA GLY A 299 -14.74 1.89 -0.32
C GLY A 299 -15.40 0.58 -0.74
N TYR A 300 -14.79 -0.55 -0.39
CA TYR A 300 -15.31 -1.88 -0.71
C TYR A 300 -16.46 -2.32 0.22
N PHE A 301 -16.24 -2.39 1.53
CA PHE A 301 -17.16 -3.00 2.50
C PHE A 301 -18.39 -2.16 2.79
N VAL A 302 -18.27 -0.83 2.70
CA VAL A 302 -19.34 0.11 3.06
C VAL A 302 -20.02 0.68 1.82
N TYR A 303 -19.22 1.08 0.82
CA TYR A 303 -19.75 1.78 -0.36
C TYR A 303 -19.88 0.91 -1.60
N HIS A 304 -19.36 -0.33 -1.57
CA HIS A 304 -19.33 -1.26 -2.69
C HIS A 304 -18.77 -0.63 -3.97
N LYS A 305 -17.60 0.01 -3.86
CA LYS A 305 -16.89 0.71 -4.93
C LYS A 305 -15.39 0.38 -4.94
N PRO A 306 -14.74 0.41 -6.13
CA PRO A 306 -13.29 0.53 -6.22
C PRO A 306 -12.80 1.82 -5.55
N TYR A 307 -11.58 1.81 -5.00
CA TYR A 307 -11.06 2.90 -4.19
C TYR A 307 -11.03 4.26 -4.91
N LYS A 308 -10.55 4.36 -6.16
CA LYS A 308 -10.53 5.66 -6.86
C LYS A 308 -11.94 6.22 -7.10
N GLU A 309 -12.93 5.35 -7.29
CA GLU A 309 -14.33 5.76 -7.47
C GLU A 309 -14.93 6.21 -6.12
N HIS A 310 -14.56 5.54 -5.02
CA HIS A 310 -14.91 5.94 -3.66
C HIS A 310 -14.32 7.32 -3.30
N VAL A 311 -13.03 7.57 -3.54
CA VAL A 311 -12.39 8.86 -3.25
C VAL A 311 -13.05 10.01 -4.02
N LYS A 312 -13.29 9.84 -5.32
CA LYS A 312 -14.01 10.85 -6.13
C LYS A 312 -15.40 11.12 -5.57
N TRP A 313 -16.12 10.08 -5.19
CA TRP A 313 -17.45 10.21 -4.59
C TRP A 313 -17.41 10.97 -3.25
N LEU A 314 -16.41 10.70 -2.39
CA LEU A 314 -16.22 11.42 -1.13
C LEU A 314 -15.97 12.91 -1.38
N GLU A 315 -15.09 13.24 -2.33
CA GLU A 315 -14.78 14.63 -2.70
C GLU A 315 -16.03 15.37 -3.20
N GLU A 316 -16.83 14.73 -4.06
CA GLU A 316 -18.08 15.30 -4.56
C GLU A 316 -19.12 15.50 -3.45
N LYS A 317 -19.22 14.56 -2.50
CA LYS A 317 -20.15 14.68 -1.36
C LYS A 317 -19.75 15.79 -0.40
N LYS A 318 -18.46 15.89 -0.06
CA LYS A 318 -17.92 16.97 0.78
C LYS A 318 -18.24 18.36 0.20
N LYS A 319 -18.13 18.54 -1.12
CA LYS A 319 -18.46 19.82 -1.79
C LYS A 319 -19.95 20.18 -1.70
N ASN A 320 -20.84 19.20 -1.67
CA ASN A 320 -22.28 19.40 -1.79
C ASN A 320 -23.03 19.35 -0.45
N GLN A 321 -22.37 18.95 0.64
CA GLN A 321 -22.99 18.75 1.94
C GLN A 321 -22.18 19.44 3.03
N LYS A 322 -22.82 20.41 3.69
CA LYS A 322 -22.22 21.18 4.79
C LYS A 322 -21.82 20.29 5.99
N TYR A 323 -22.48 19.15 6.17
CA TYR A 323 -22.21 18.20 7.24
C TYR A 323 -22.19 16.77 6.68
N PHE A 324 -21.08 16.38 6.04
CA PHE A 324 -20.89 15.03 5.50
C PHE A 324 -19.90 14.24 6.35
N PHE A 325 -20.36 13.11 6.88
CA PHE A 325 -19.52 12.13 7.56
C PHE A 325 -19.59 10.82 6.80
N PRO A 326 -18.48 10.38 6.18
CA PRO A 326 -18.45 9.05 5.61
C PRO A 326 -18.61 8.03 6.73
N ASP A 327 -19.43 7.02 6.47
CA ASP A 327 -19.35 5.75 7.18
C ASP A 327 -17.94 5.18 6.95
N THR A 328 -17.22 4.96 8.05
CA THR A 328 -15.89 4.36 8.08
C THR A 328 -16.00 2.92 8.56
N LEU A 329 -15.12 2.06 8.04
CA LEU A 329 -14.97 0.72 8.54
C LEU A 329 -14.40 0.79 9.97
N MET A 330 -15.26 0.52 10.96
CA MET A 330 -14.97 0.78 12.37
C MET A 330 -13.81 -0.02 12.95
N HIS A 331 -13.45 -1.13 12.29
CA HIS A 331 -12.41 -2.02 12.74
C HIS A 331 -11.82 -2.74 11.53
N VAL A 332 -10.49 -2.80 11.45
CA VAL A 332 -9.75 -3.53 10.43
C VAL A 332 -8.81 -4.51 11.13
N LEU A 333 -9.11 -5.81 11.00
CA LEU A 333 -8.21 -6.88 11.45
C LEU A 333 -6.81 -6.68 10.88
N LEU A 334 -5.76 -6.80 11.70
CA LEU A 334 -4.37 -6.72 11.28
C LEU A 334 -4.04 -5.42 10.53
N ARG A 335 -4.67 -4.30 10.93
CA ARG A 335 -4.52 -2.98 10.28
C ARG A 335 -3.07 -2.64 9.91
N ASN A 336 -2.14 -2.84 10.85
CA ASN A 336 -0.72 -2.49 10.70
C ASN A 336 0.06 -3.45 9.79
N VAL A 337 -0.51 -4.63 9.49
CA VAL A 337 0.14 -5.66 8.68
C VAL A 337 -0.03 -5.38 7.18
N TRP A 338 -1.22 -4.93 6.79
CA TRP A 338 -1.65 -4.94 5.40
C TRP A 338 -0.72 -4.23 4.43
N MET A 339 -0.30 -3.00 4.74
CA MET A 339 0.50 -2.21 3.79
C MET A 339 1.88 -2.83 3.55
N LYS A 340 2.53 -3.36 4.59
CA LYS A 340 3.81 -4.07 4.45
C LYS A 340 3.63 -5.40 3.74
N LEU A 341 2.60 -6.16 4.09
CA LEU A 341 2.34 -7.45 3.47
C LEU A 341 2.02 -7.31 1.97
N ILE A 342 1.15 -6.37 1.61
CA ILE A 342 0.68 -6.17 0.24
C ILE A 342 1.72 -5.46 -0.64
N PHE A 343 2.42 -4.43 -0.15
CA PHE A 343 3.37 -3.65 -0.97
C PHE A 343 4.83 -4.07 -0.83
N GLU A 344 5.25 -4.58 0.34
CA GLU A 344 6.64 -4.97 0.61
C GLU A 344 6.85 -6.49 0.56
N GLY A 345 5.76 -7.28 0.56
CA GLY A 345 5.85 -8.74 0.56
C GLY A 345 6.34 -9.31 1.89
N CYS A 346 6.07 -8.62 3.01
CA CYS A 346 6.45 -9.09 4.33
C CYS A 346 5.47 -10.17 4.83
N TYR A 347 5.87 -11.43 4.74
CA TYR A 347 5.11 -12.62 5.17
C TYR A 347 5.72 -13.26 6.43
N ASP A 348 6.23 -12.46 7.37
CA ASP A 348 6.85 -12.95 8.60
C ASP A 348 5.78 -13.48 9.60
N LYS A 349 5.80 -14.80 9.86
CA LYS A 349 4.83 -15.46 10.76
C LYS A 349 4.84 -14.89 12.16
N ASN A 350 6.01 -14.64 12.74
CA ASN A 350 6.15 -14.21 14.13
C ASN A 350 5.64 -12.79 14.31
N TRP A 351 6.03 -11.89 13.41
CA TRP A 351 5.57 -10.50 13.44
C TRP A 351 4.05 -10.41 13.28
N ILE A 352 3.45 -11.18 12.37
CA ILE A 352 1.99 -11.20 12.18
C ILE A 352 1.29 -11.75 13.44
N ALA A 353 1.85 -12.80 14.06
CA ALA A 353 1.32 -13.34 15.31
C ALA A 353 1.38 -12.33 16.46
N ASP A 354 2.48 -11.59 16.58
CA ASP A 354 2.66 -10.56 17.60
C ASP A 354 1.64 -9.42 17.42
N GLU A 355 1.44 -8.93 16.18
CA GLU A 355 0.45 -7.89 15.89
C GLU A 355 -0.98 -8.36 16.17
N TYR A 356 -1.31 -9.60 15.78
CA TYR A 356 -2.63 -10.18 16.06
C TYR A 356 -2.90 -10.32 17.56
N THR A 357 -1.89 -10.78 18.33
CA THR A 357 -2.01 -10.96 19.77
C THR A 357 -2.28 -9.64 20.48
N LYS A 358 -1.54 -8.58 20.11
CA LYS A 358 -1.77 -7.22 20.64
C LYS A 358 -3.20 -6.75 20.36
N GLU A 359 -3.69 -6.99 19.15
CA GLU A 359 -5.04 -6.62 18.75
C GLU A 359 -6.11 -7.37 19.59
N LEU A 360 -5.94 -8.68 19.81
CA LEU A 360 -6.84 -9.46 20.67
C LEU A 360 -6.85 -8.97 22.12
N GLU A 361 -5.70 -8.61 22.67
CA GLU A 361 -5.60 -8.02 24.01
C GLU A 361 -6.33 -6.67 24.08
N GLU A 362 -6.18 -5.83 23.06
CA GLU A 362 -6.90 -4.57 22.96
C GLU A 362 -8.41 -4.77 22.86
N ARG A 363 -8.89 -5.69 22.00
CA ARG A 363 -10.31 -6.04 21.89
C ARG A 363 -10.88 -6.53 23.21
N LYS A 364 -10.16 -7.41 23.92
CA LYS A 364 -10.56 -7.91 25.25
C LYS A 364 -10.66 -6.77 26.27
N ARG A 365 -9.70 -5.84 26.25
CA ARG A 365 -9.70 -4.65 27.11
C ARG A 365 -10.87 -3.72 26.78
N GLN A 366 -11.15 -3.49 25.51
CA GLN A 366 -12.25 -2.65 25.04
C GLN A 366 -13.61 -3.25 25.39
N ASN A 367 -13.83 -4.54 25.12
CA ASN A 367 -15.11 -5.22 25.40
C ASN A 367 -15.45 -5.31 26.89
N LYS A 368 -14.44 -5.41 27.77
CA LYS A 368 -14.66 -5.51 29.22
C LYS A 368 -15.02 -4.17 29.88
N ASN A 369 -14.61 -3.05 29.29
CA ASN A 369 -14.69 -1.71 29.91
C ASN A 369 -15.37 -0.66 29.01
N GLN A 370 -16.18 -1.06 28.01
CA GLN A 370 -16.76 -0.09 27.08
C GLN A 370 -17.79 0.82 27.79
N LYS A 371 -17.38 2.06 28.08
CA LYS A 371 -18.26 3.10 28.63
C LYS A 371 -19.41 3.40 27.67
N ASN A 372 -20.54 3.87 28.20
CA ASN A 372 -21.75 4.09 27.40
C ASN A 372 -21.55 5.15 26.29
N LEU A 373 -20.67 6.14 26.49
CA LEU A 373 -20.27 7.11 25.46
C LEU A 373 -19.79 6.41 24.18
N PHE A 374 -18.93 5.40 24.31
CA PHE A 374 -18.40 4.67 23.17
C PHE A 374 -19.43 3.74 22.53
N LYS A 375 -20.35 3.18 23.33
CA LYS A 375 -21.49 2.41 22.79
C LYS A 375 -22.41 3.29 21.96
N LEU A 376 -22.68 4.52 22.42
CA LEU A 376 -23.50 5.49 21.72
C LEU A 376 -22.83 5.89 20.40
N ALA A 377 -21.58 6.34 20.44
CA ALA A 377 -20.82 6.73 19.25
C ALA A 377 -20.75 5.62 18.20
N LYS A 378 -20.52 4.36 18.64
CA LYS A 378 -20.42 3.18 17.76
C LYS A 378 -21.75 2.78 17.12
N ASN A 379 -22.84 2.78 17.89
CA ASN A 379 -24.07 2.13 17.48
C ASN A 379 -25.21 3.07 17.14
N TRP A 380 -25.09 4.40 17.31
CA TRP A 380 -26.24 5.31 17.22
C TRP A 380 -27.07 5.18 15.94
N ARG A 381 -26.44 4.87 14.79
CA ARG A 381 -27.13 4.67 13.50
C ARG A 381 -28.09 3.48 13.50
N ASN A 382 -27.84 2.49 14.36
CA ASN A 382 -28.61 1.25 14.46
C ASN A 382 -29.58 1.24 15.65
N LEU A 383 -29.54 2.25 16.52
CA LEU A 383 -30.44 2.34 17.67
C LEU A 383 -31.81 2.85 17.22
N ASN A 384 -32.87 2.19 17.68
CA ASN A 384 -34.21 2.76 17.51
C ASN A 384 -34.39 3.99 18.43
N LYS A 385 -35.45 4.77 18.20
CA LYS A 385 -35.70 6.02 18.94
C LYS A 385 -35.61 5.87 20.47
N LYS A 386 -36.20 4.79 21.03
CA LYS A 386 -36.23 4.59 22.49
C LYS A 386 -34.86 4.20 23.04
N GLU A 387 -34.14 3.35 22.32
CA GLU A 387 -32.78 2.92 22.68
C GLU A 387 -31.81 4.09 22.64
N PHE A 388 -31.86 4.89 21.56
CA PHE A 388 -31.03 6.08 21.42
C PHE A 388 -31.32 7.10 22.53
N GLU A 389 -32.58 7.43 22.77
CA GLU A 389 -32.97 8.40 23.81
C GLU A 389 -32.52 7.94 25.21
N SER A 390 -32.69 6.66 25.53
CA SER A 390 -32.26 6.09 26.81
C SER A 390 -30.75 6.16 26.97
N LEU A 391 -29.99 5.70 25.96
CA LEU A 391 -28.54 5.66 26.03
C LEU A 391 -27.93 7.07 26.03
N PHE A 392 -28.48 7.98 25.23
CA PHE A 392 -28.08 9.38 25.20
C PHE A 392 -28.20 10.03 26.58
N LYS A 393 -29.37 9.88 27.25
CA LYS A 393 -29.58 10.42 28.60
C LYS A 393 -28.56 9.86 29.60
N THR A 394 -28.33 8.54 29.57
CA THR A 394 -27.29 7.92 30.41
C THR A 394 -25.91 8.53 30.18
N VAL A 395 -25.52 8.75 28.91
CA VAL A 395 -24.20 9.31 28.57
C VAL A 395 -24.07 10.77 29.03
N VAL A 396 -25.13 11.57 28.90
CA VAL A 396 -25.16 12.94 29.41
C VAL A 396 -25.07 12.96 30.94
N ASP A 397 -25.85 12.14 31.64
CA ASP A 397 -25.81 12.04 33.10
C ASP A 397 -24.43 11.61 33.60
N GLU A 398 -23.80 10.64 32.93
CA GLU A 398 -22.45 10.19 33.25
C GLU A 398 -21.41 11.30 33.07
N PHE A 399 -21.53 12.11 32.02
CA PHE A 399 -20.66 13.26 31.77
C PHE A 399 -20.83 14.34 32.82
N GLU A 400 -22.07 14.75 33.11
CA GLU A 400 -22.35 15.78 34.11
C GLU A 400 -21.93 15.37 35.52
N ASN A 401 -21.95 14.07 35.84
CA ASN A 401 -21.46 13.54 37.12
C ASN A 401 -19.94 13.30 37.16
N GLY A 402 -19.21 13.58 36.07
CA GLY A 402 -17.75 13.45 36.01
C GLY A 402 -17.26 12.01 35.87
N SER A 403 -18.00 11.14 35.18
CA SER A 403 -17.57 9.76 34.87
C SER A 403 -16.55 9.69 33.72
N TYR A 404 -16.39 10.79 32.99
CA TYR A 404 -15.45 10.97 31.89
C TYR A 404 -14.45 12.07 32.24
N LEU A 405 -13.32 11.69 32.83
CA LEU A 405 -12.28 12.63 33.24
C LEU A 405 -11.00 12.51 32.42
N ASN A 406 -10.91 11.55 31.51
CA ASN A 406 -9.80 11.55 30.55
C ASN A 406 -10.02 12.64 29.51
N ALA A 407 -9.00 13.45 29.23
CA ALA A 407 -9.13 14.59 28.31
C ALA A 407 -9.60 14.17 26.91
N GLY A 408 -9.21 12.99 26.43
CA GLY A 408 -9.69 12.43 25.16
C GLY A 408 -11.18 12.05 25.19
N GLU A 409 -11.67 11.53 26.31
CA GLU A 409 -13.11 11.21 26.48
C GLU A 409 -13.97 12.47 26.48
N ILE A 410 -13.48 13.56 27.07
CA ILE A 410 -14.19 14.84 27.11
C ILE A 410 -14.27 15.45 25.70
N VAL A 411 -13.16 15.47 24.96
CA VAL A 411 -13.13 15.88 23.55
C VAL A 411 -14.13 15.05 22.74
N PHE A 412 -14.08 13.74 22.90
CA PHE A 412 -14.92 12.81 22.16
C PHE A 412 -16.41 12.99 22.48
N PHE A 413 -16.79 13.17 23.75
CA PHE A 413 -18.15 13.50 24.13
C PHE A 413 -18.62 14.79 23.45
N CYS A 414 -17.86 15.88 23.61
CA CYS A 414 -18.25 17.18 23.08
C CYS A 414 -18.44 17.11 21.56
N TYR A 415 -17.56 16.42 20.86
CA TYR A 415 -17.67 16.24 19.42
C TYR A 415 -18.99 15.60 18.98
N PHE A 416 -19.35 14.45 19.54
CA PHE A 416 -20.58 13.76 19.16
C PHE A 416 -21.83 14.55 19.55
N MET A 417 -21.81 15.23 20.70
CA MET A 417 -22.91 16.10 21.08
C MET A 417 -23.08 17.25 20.08
N PHE A 418 -21.99 17.90 19.65
CA PHE A 418 -22.01 18.95 18.63
C PHE A 418 -22.61 18.43 17.31
N LEU A 419 -22.19 17.25 16.85
CA LEU A 419 -22.74 16.62 15.65
C LEU A 419 -24.24 16.37 15.79
N TYR A 420 -24.67 15.73 16.87
CA TYR A 420 -26.08 15.43 17.10
C TYR A 420 -26.94 16.69 17.22
N SER A 421 -26.40 17.76 17.83
CA SER A 421 -27.07 19.06 17.94
C SER A 421 -27.22 19.73 16.57
N ASN A 422 -26.13 19.80 15.80
CA ASN A 422 -26.12 20.36 14.44
C ASN A 422 -27.08 19.60 13.50
N TRP A 423 -27.21 18.28 13.67
CA TRP A 423 -28.17 17.45 12.94
C TRP A 423 -29.59 17.46 13.50
N LYS A 424 -29.81 18.13 14.64
CA LYS A 424 -31.11 18.19 15.34
C LYS A 424 -31.66 16.82 15.75
N ILE A 425 -30.76 15.89 16.09
CA ILE A 425 -31.10 14.54 16.58
C ILE A 425 -31.34 14.56 18.09
N ILE A 426 -30.72 15.51 18.80
CA ILE A 426 -30.88 15.72 20.25
C ILE A 426 -31.53 17.08 20.50
N PRO A 427 -32.19 17.28 21.67
CA PRO A 427 -32.84 18.55 22.00
C PRO A 427 -31.84 19.66 22.37
N ASP A 428 -30.64 19.30 22.81
CA ASP A 428 -29.62 20.24 23.27
C ASP A 428 -29.07 21.07 22.10
N SER A 429 -28.99 22.37 22.28
CA SER A 429 -28.28 23.28 21.39
C SER A 429 -26.77 23.21 21.61
N VAL A 430 -25.99 23.73 20.66
CA VAL A 430 -24.54 23.87 20.81
C VAL A 430 -24.18 24.67 22.07
N SER A 431 -24.94 25.72 22.38
CA SER A 431 -24.77 26.49 23.62
C SER A 431 -24.98 25.66 24.88
N ASP A 432 -25.93 24.72 24.88
CA ASP A 432 -26.17 23.84 26.03
C ASP A 432 -25.00 22.88 26.24
N ILE A 433 -24.40 22.40 25.16
CA ILE A 433 -23.24 21.50 25.20
C ILE A 433 -22.01 22.24 25.75
N VAL A 434 -21.76 23.47 25.29
CA VAL A 434 -20.69 24.33 25.80
C VAL A 434 -20.90 24.60 27.30
N ALA A 435 -22.13 24.87 27.74
CA ALA A 435 -22.43 25.07 29.15
C ALA A 435 -22.14 23.83 30.01
N LYS A 436 -22.50 22.62 29.54
CA LYS A 436 -22.17 21.36 30.21
C LYS A 436 -20.66 21.14 30.33
N PHE A 437 -19.93 21.43 29.25
CA PHE A 437 -18.47 21.35 29.23
C PHE A 437 -17.84 22.30 30.25
N HIS A 438 -18.24 23.58 30.24
CA HIS A 438 -17.70 24.58 31.18
C HIS A 438 -18.00 24.23 32.63
N LYS A 439 -19.20 23.72 32.92
CA LYS A 439 -19.57 23.23 34.26
C LYS A 439 -18.64 22.10 34.72
N LEU A 440 -18.42 21.08 33.87
CA LEU A 440 -17.51 19.97 34.20
C LEU A 440 -16.10 20.48 34.47
N VAL A 441 -15.59 21.37 33.61
CA VAL A 441 -14.25 21.96 33.77
C VAL A 441 -14.16 22.76 35.06
N GLU A 442 -15.14 23.61 35.37
CA GLU A 442 -15.15 24.41 36.61
C GLU A 442 -15.07 23.52 37.86
N GLU A 443 -15.85 22.44 37.89
CA GLU A 443 -15.94 21.54 39.04
C GLU A 443 -14.77 20.55 39.16
N LYS A 444 -14.18 20.12 38.03
CA LYS A 444 -13.28 18.96 37.96
C LYS A 444 -11.93 19.23 37.29
N LYS A 445 -11.58 20.47 36.97
CA LYS A 445 -10.34 20.83 36.22
C LYS A 445 -9.10 20.05 36.64
N SER A 446 -8.82 19.96 37.95
CA SER A 446 -7.62 19.32 38.49
C SER A 446 -7.68 17.78 38.54
N GLN A 447 -8.85 17.20 38.31
CA GLN A 447 -9.09 15.75 38.26
C GLN A 447 -9.08 15.21 36.82
N ILE A 448 -9.05 16.10 35.82
CA ILE A 448 -8.97 15.71 34.42
C ILE A 448 -7.61 15.05 34.15
N GLU A 449 -7.63 13.77 33.78
CA GLU A 449 -6.47 12.98 33.43
C GLU A 449 -5.95 13.42 32.05
N PRO A 450 -4.70 13.90 31.96
CA PRO A 450 -4.15 14.35 30.69
C PRO A 450 -3.77 13.17 29.78
N LEU A 451 -3.78 13.43 28.49
CA LEU A 451 -3.16 12.62 27.46
C LEU A 451 -1.70 13.02 27.30
N ASN A 452 -0.82 12.03 27.23
CA ASN A 452 0.62 12.22 26.98
C ASN A 452 0.90 12.73 25.56
N TYR A 453 0.00 12.47 24.62
CA TYR A 453 0.13 12.89 23.23
C TYR A 453 -1.14 13.61 22.79
N TRP A 454 -0.99 14.83 22.27
CA TRP A 454 -2.10 15.71 21.88
C TRP A 454 -1.87 16.22 20.45
N ASN A 455 -2.31 15.47 19.46
CA ASN A 455 -2.24 15.89 18.05
C ASN A 455 -3.63 15.87 17.42
N SER A 456 -4.10 17.04 16.98
CA SER A 456 -5.40 17.26 16.35
C SER A 456 -5.63 16.42 15.09
N HIS A 457 -4.56 16.07 14.36
CA HIS A 457 -4.64 15.23 13.15
C HIS A 457 -4.71 13.73 13.49
N GLU A 458 -4.38 13.33 14.73
CA GLU A 458 -4.35 11.93 15.19
C GLU A 458 -5.38 11.63 16.28
N PHE A 459 -6.30 12.54 16.60
CA PHE A 459 -7.47 12.23 17.43
C PHE A 459 -8.47 11.35 16.66
N ILE A 460 -8.00 10.19 16.20
CA ILE A 460 -8.79 9.03 15.82
C ILE A 460 -9.07 8.28 17.12
N TYR A 461 -9.96 8.83 17.95
CA TYR A 461 -10.32 8.13 19.17
C TYR A 461 -11.33 7.04 18.80
N ASN A 462 -10.88 5.78 18.87
CA ASN A 462 -11.73 4.61 18.58
C ASN A 462 -12.31 4.59 17.15
N GLY A 463 -11.52 5.05 16.16
CA GLY A 463 -11.87 4.99 14.73
C GLY A 463 -12.66 6.18 14.16
N TYR A 464 -12.83 7.27 14.94
CA TYR A 464 -13.52 8.48 14.49
C TYR A 464 -12.56 9.65 14.36
N GLY A 465 -12.39 10.18 13.14
CA GLY A 465 -11.70 11.45 12.92
C GLY A 465 -12.53 12.64 13.41
N LEU A 466 -11.88 13.58 14.10
CA LEU A 466 -12.48 14.85 14.51
C LEU A 466 -12.46 15.85 13.34
N ASN A 467 -13.61 16.46 13.03
CA ASN A 467 -13.70 17.63 12.17
C ASN A 467 -13.61 18.90 13.04
N LEU A 468 -12.61 19.74 12.78
CA LEU A 468 -12.34 21.00 13.48
C LEU A 468 -12.75 22.26 12.66
N ASP A 469 -13.52 22.09 11.59
CA ASP A 469 -13.99 23.18 10.73
C ASP A 469 -15.06 24.04 11.42
N ASP A 470 -15.75 23.49 12.43
CA ASP A 470 -16.72 24.23 13.25
C ASP A 470 -15.98 25.15 14.25
N PRO A 471 -16.11 26.48 14.15
CA PRO A 471 -15.37 27.42 14.99
C PRO A 471 -15.71 27.29 16.49
N GLU A 472 -16.94 26.92 16.84
CA GLU A 472 -17.35 26.79 18.24
C GLU A 472 -16.77 25.52 18.85
N TYR A 473 -16.76 24.41 18.09
CA TYR A 473 -16.11 23.18 18.53
C TYR A 473 -14.60 23.36 18.65
N LYS A 474 -13.97 24.03 17.68
CA LYS A 474 -12.53 24.32 17.72
C LYS A 474 -12.13 25.08 18.97
N LYS A 475 -12.91 26.09 19.37
CA LYS A 475 -12.67 26.83 20.60
C LYS A 475 -12.68 25.93 21.84
N LEU A 476 -13.66 25.03 21.94
CA LEU A 476 -13.75 24.06 23.03
C LEU A 476 -12.56 23.09 23.01
N PHE A 477 -12.18 22.59 21.84
CA PHE A 477 -11.01 21.73 21.66
C PHE A 477 -9.72 22.41 22.16
N ASP A 478 -9.50 23.68 21.77
CA ASP A 478 -8.35 24.47 22.21
C ASP A 478 -8.35 24.71 23.74
N GLU A 479 -9.53 24.90 24.35
CA GLU A 479 -9.68 25.02 25.80
C GLU A 479 -9.28 23.71 26.52
N ILE A 480 -9.73 22.54 26.03
CA ILE A 480 -9.31 21.25 26.61
C ILE A 480 -7.83 21.00 26.37
N ALA A 481 -7.29 21.35 25.20
CA ALA A 481 -5.87 21.22 24.88
C ALA A 481 -5.01 21.98 25.90
N LEU A 482 -5.42 23.20 26.26
CA LEU A 482 -4.74 23.99 27.27
C LEU A 482 -4.84 23.37 28.67
N ILE A 483 -6.00 22.81 29.04
CA ILE A 483 -6.17 22.09 30.31
C ILE A 483 -5.29 20.84 30.34
N ASN A 484 -5.30 20.05 29.27
CA ASN A 484 -4.50 18.87 29.08
C ASN A 484 -3.01 19.19 29.26
N LYS A 485 -2.53 20.23 28.56
CA LYS A 485 -1.16 20.73 28.71
C LYS A 485 -0.88 21.06 30.18
N ASN A 486 -1.68 21.88 30.83
CA ASN A 486 -1.43 22.27 32.22
C ASN A 486 -1.44 21.09 33.21
N ASN A 487 -2.37 20.14 33.06
CA ASN A 487 -2.44 18.97 33.92
C ASN A 487 -1.29 17.99 33.64
N LEU A 488 -0.90 17.82 32.37
CA LEU A 488 0.28 17.05 31.98
C LEU A 488 1.54 17.67 32.58
N LEU A 489 1.68 19.01 32.50
CA LEU A 489 2.81 19.72 33.08
C LEU A 489 2.91 19.46 34.59
N LYS A 490 1.79 19.55 35.31
CA LYS A 490 1.72 19.28 36.76
C LYS A 490 2.06 17.82 37.09
N GLN A 491 1.49 16.86 36.36
CA GLN A 491 1.75 15.43 36.56
C GLN A 491 3.22 15.09 36.29
N SER A 492 3.78 15.64 35.22
CA SER A 492 5.17 15.47 34.84
C SER A 492 6.13 16.15 35.82
N GLN A 493 5.74 17.27 36.44
CA GLN A 493 6.49 17.91 37.53
C GLN A 493 6.57 17.02 38.79
N ASP A 494 5.46 16.41 39.21
CA ASP A 494 5.47 15.47 40.35
C ASP A 494 6.28 14.21 40.04
N SER A 495 6.24 13.77 38.78
CA SER A 495 6.98 12.60 38.30
C SER A 495 8.48 12.86 38.19
N ILE A 496 8.90 14.00 37.64
CA ILE A 496 10.34 14.31 37.46
C ILE A 496 11.03 14.50 38.80
N ASN A 497 10.35 15.10 39.79
CA ASN A 497 10.91 15.22 41.14
C ASN A 497 11.20 13.85 41.77
N LYS A 498 10.34 12.85 41.54
CA LYS A 498 10.59 11.45 41.97
C LYS A 498 11.73 10.81 41.19
N ASP A 499 11.79 11.04 39.87
CA ASP A 499 12.87 10.49 39.03
C ASP A 499 14.22 11.13 39.36
N LEU A 500 14.26 12.39 39.80
CA LEU A 500 15.46 13.04 40.32
C LEU A 500 15.96 12.43 41.63
N GLU A 501 15.05 11.99 42.52
CA GLU A 501 15.44 11.22 43.71
C GLU A 501 16.01 9.83 43.33
N LEU A 502 15.55 9.27 42.20
CA LEU A 502 16.02 8.00 41.65
C LEU A 502 17.31 8.14 40.82
N LEU A 503 17.64 9.33 40.30
CA LEU A 503 18.88 9.58 39.55
C LEU A 503 20.14 9.15 40.32
N LYS A 504 20.13 9.27 41.66
CA LYS A 504 21.24 8.77 42.51
C LYS A 504 21.35 7.24 42.58
N LYS A 505 20.28 6.52 42.23
CA LYS A 505 20.18 5.05 42.33
C LYS A 505 20.28 4.36 40.97
N ASP A 506 19.69 4.95 39.93
CA ASP A 506 19.67 4.40 38.57
C ASP A 506 19.72 5.54 37.53
N VAL A 507 20.94 5.88 37.12
CA VAL A 507 21.18 6.93 36.10
C VAL A 507 20.64 6.51 34.73
N LEU A 508 20.71 5.21 34.40
CA LEU A 508 20.28 4.70 33.09
C LEU A 508 18.77 4.81 32.92
N GLU A 509 18.00 4.57 33.97
CA GLU A 509 16.54 4.75 33.95
C GLU A 509 16.15 6.22 33.76
N PHE A 510 16.82 7.15 34.47
CA PHE A 510 16.60 8.57 34.27
C PHE A 510 16.90 8.99 32.83
N CYS A 511 18.07 8.61 32.29
CA CYS A 511 18.44 8.93 30.92
C CYS A 511 17.42 8.37 29.92
N ARG A 512 16.99 7.11 30.06
CA ARG A 512 15.94 6.53 29.20
C ARG A 512 14.62 7.29 29.23
N ASN A 513 14.23 7.83 30.39
CA ASN A 513 12.99 8.60 30.53
C ASN A 513 13.05 9.98 29.84
N ILE A 514 14.23 10.58 29.72
CA ILE A 514 14.41 11.91 29.09
C ILE A 514 14.83 11.84 27.62
N LEU A 515 15.35 10.70 27.15
CA LEU A 515 15.79 10.51 25.77
C LEU A 515 14.63 10.53 24.77
N HIS A 516 14.92 10.88 23.51
CA HIS A 516 13.96 10.84 22.42
C HIS A 516 14.10 9.53 21.62
N VAL A 517 13.36 8.47 21.99
CA VAL A 517 13.30 7.22 21.23
C VAL A 517 11.90 7.05 20.65
N HIS A 518 11.73 7.32 19.35
CA HIS A 518 10.48 7.11 18.60
C HIS A 518 9.21 7.71 19.25
N GLY A 519 9.31 8.86 19.94
CA GLY A 519 8.16 9.53 20.58
C GLY A 519 7.59 8.85 21.83
N ASN A 520 8.20 7.75 22.31
CA ASN A 520 7.64 6.91 23.38
C ASN A 520 8.30 7.10 24.76
N SER A 521 9.06 8.18 24.98
CA SER A 521 9.68 8.43 26.28
C SER A 521 8.74 9.17 27.23
N LYS A 522 8.92 8.90 28.53
CA LYS A 522 8.09 9.41 29.62
C LYS A 522 7.95 10.94 29.62
N TYR A 523 8.98 11.65 29.17
CA TYR A 523 9.03 13.11 29.12
C TYR A 523 9.18 13.67 27.71
N HIS A 524 8.70 12.99 26.67
CA HIS A 524 8.66 13.56 25.33
C HIS A 524 7.87 14.89 25.32
N GLU A 525 8.37 15.93 24.64
CA GLU A 525 7.73 17.27 24.55
C GLU A 525 7.47 17.98 25.90
N PHE A 526 8.14 17.56 26.99
CA PHE A 526 8.02 18.17 28.32
C PHE A 526 9.28 18.98 28.71
N PRO A 527 9.26 20.30 28.98
CA PRO A 527 10.48 21.05 29.29
C PRO A 527 10.98 20.75 30.72
N ILE A 528 11.76 19.68 30.87
CA ILE A 528 12.15 19.10 32.16
C ILE A 528 12.91 20.08 33.05
N LEU A 529 13.87 20.82 32.49
CA LEU A 529 14.71 21.74 33.24
C LEU A 529 13.92 22.90 33.83
N SER A 530 12.83 23.32 33.18
CA SER A 530 11.96 24.39 33.66
C SER A 530 11.20 24.04 34.96
N PHE A 531 11.02 22.74 35.24
CA PHE A 531 10.21 22.25 36.38
C PHE A 531 11.02 21.75 37.58
N ILE A 532 12.35 21.74 37.49
CA ILE A 532 13.24 21.23 38.54
C ILE A 532 14.05 22.36 39.19
N ASN A 533 14.42 22.16 40.45
CA ASN A 533 15.34 23.07 41.12
C ASN A 533 16.77 22.83 40.58
N ILE A 534 17.31 23.78 39.82
CA ILE A 534 18.61 23.64 39.15
C ILE A 534 19.79 23.56 40.12
N ASP A 535 19.71 24.22 41.28
CA ASP A 535 20.75 24.09 42.31
C ASP A 535 20.77 22.66 42.87
N ALA A 536 19.60 22.11 43.19
CA ALA A 536 19.48 20.74 43.66
C ALA A 536 19.92 19.73 42.59
N PHE A 537 19.51 19.94 41.34
CA PHE A 537 19.89 19.09 40.22
C PHE A 537 21.40 19.09 39.98
N TYR A 538 22.02 20.27 39.95
CA TYR A 538 23.46 20.40 39.80
C TYR A 538 24.23 19.68 40.92
N ASN A 539 23.79 19.82 42.17
CA ASN A 539 24.40 19.11 43.30
C ASN A 539 24.27 17.58 43.13
N ILE A 540 23.14 17.09 42.61
CA ILE A 540 22.98 15.66 42.28
C ILE A 540 23.99 15.25 41.20
N LEU A 541 24.18 16.05 40.15
CA LEU A 541 25.17 15.76 39.10
C LEU A 541 26.58 15.69 39.68
N GLN A 542 26.96 16.60 40.59
CA GLN A 542 28.28 16.60 41.21
C GLN A 542 28.55 15.37 42.09
N ASP A 543 27.50 14.73 42.62
CA ASP A 543 27.60 13.47 43.38
C ASP A 543 27.81 12.24 42.47
N LEU A 544 27.57 12.35 41.15
CA LEU A 544 27.72 11.23 40.20
C LEU A 544 29.18 11.05 39.77
N SER A 545 29.51 9.83 39.32
CA SER A 545 30.77 9.58 38.60
C SER A 545 30.84 10.40 37.32
N ILE A 546 32.06 10.67 36.83
CA ILE A 546 32.30 11.43 35.60
C ILE A 546 31.56 10.82 34.41
N ASP A 547 31.63 9.49 34.26
CA ASP A 547 30.92 8.77 33.19
C ASP A 547 29.40 8.98 33.25
N ASN A 548 28.82 9.01 34.46
CA ASN A 548 27.39 9.22 34.65
C ASN A 548 26.99 10.69 34.43
N GLN A 549 27.85 11.65 34.78
CA GLN A 549 27.62 13.06 34.44
C GLN A 549 27.62 13.27 32.93
N LEU A 550 28.60 12.68 32.24
CA LEU A 550 28.70 12.70 30.79
C LEU A 550 27.47 12.06 30.15
N LEU A 551 27.02 10.91 30.64
CA LEU A 551 25.83 10.22 30.14
C LEU A 551 24.55 11.06 30.27
N VAL A 552 24.39 11.81 31.37
CA VAL A 552 23.24 12.70 31.56
C VAL A 552 23.31 13.88 30.58
N GLU A 553 24.47 14.53 30.46
CA GLU A 553 24.69 15.63 29.51
C GLU A 553 24.38 15.19 28.07
N GLU A 554 24.93 14.06 27.68
CA GLU A 554 24.73 13.43 26.38
C GLU A 554 23.25 13.11 26.09
N SER A 555 22.48 12.78 27.13
CA SER A 555 21.05 12.53 27.01
C SER A 555 20.27 13.82 26.76
N PHE A 556 20.72 14.96 27.30
CA PHE A 556 20.16 16.27 26.99
C PHE A 556 20.57 16.77 25.58
N GLU A 557 21.80 16.48 25.12
CA GLU A 557 22.17 16.77 23.73
C GLU A 557 21.27 16.02 22.74
N GLU A 558 20.99 14.75 23.00
CA GLU A 558 20.09 13.96 22.17
C GLU A 558 18.64 14.44 22.26
N ARG A 559 18.16 14.73 23.47
CA ARG A 559 16.82 15.27 23.71
C ARG A 559 16.54 16.54 22.91
N TYR A 560 17.53 17.44 22.82
CA TYR A 560 17.39 18.70 22.08
C TYR A 560 17.80 18.57 20.60
N GLY A 561 18.21 17.39 20.14
CA GLY A 561 18.51 17.11 18.74
C GLY A 561 19.92 17.49 18.28
N LYS A 562 20.84 17.84 19.19
CA LYS A 562 22.23 18.21 18.86
C LYS A 562 23.03 16.99 18.39
N ARG A 563 22.88 15.84 19.04
CA ARG A 563 23.84 14.72 18.96
C ARG A 563 23.85 13.96 17.63
N TYR A 564 22.71 13.49 17.12
CA TYR A 564 22.68 12.66 15.89
C TYR A 564 21.96 13.29 14.69
N SER A 565 21.01 14.18 14.91
CA SER A 565 20.16 14.73 13.83
C SER A 565 20.47 16.18 13.46
N ASN A 566 21.24 16.90 14.30
CA ASN A 566 21.37 18.37 14.24
C ASN A 566 19.98 19.03 14.03
N GLY A 567 18.96 18.47 14.67
CA GLY A 567 17.56 18.75 14.43
C GLY A 567 17.15 20.16 14.85
N ASN A 568 15.86 20.45 14.80
CA ASN A 568 15.32 21.66 15.42
C ASN A 568 14.92 21.34 16.85
N VAL A 569 15.19 22.29 17.77
CA VAL A 569 14.62 22.23 19.11
C VAL A 569 13.11 22.40 19.01
N LEU A 570 12.36 21.44 19.58
CA LEU A 570 10.90 21.50 19.60
C LEU A 570 10.41 22.74 20.35
N PRO A 571 9.33 23.42 19.88
CA PRO A 571 8.74 24.57 20.57
C PRO A 571 8.55 24.38 22.07
N GLU A 572 8.14 23.18 22.46
CA GLU A 572 7.76 22.78 23.80
C GLU A 572 8.96 22.77 24.77
N TYR A 573 10.20 22.72 24.27
CA TYR A 573 11.41 22.75 25.09
C TYR A 573 11.92 24.15 25.38
N THR A 574 11.36 25.21 24.78
CA THR A 574 11.88 26.59 24.89
C THR A 574 12.04 27.04 26.34
N ASP A 575 11.15 26.60 27.23
CA ASP A 575 11.16 26.95 28.66
C ASP A 575 12.38 26.38 29.42
N ASP A 576 13.11 25.40 28.85
CA ASP A 576 14.32 24.83 29.45
C ASP A 576 15.55 25.73 29.29
N TYR A 577 15.54 26.68 28.34
CA TYR A 577 16.74 27.42 27.92
C TYR A 577 17.45 28.16 29.07
N GLU A 578 16.71 28.95 29.85
CA GLU A 578 17.30 29.73 30.97
C GLU A 578 17.89 28.81 32.05
N ASN A 579 17.30 27.64 32.27
CA ASN A 579 17.77 26.69 33.26
C ASN A 579 18.92 25.82 32.74
N LEU A 580 18.95 25.53 31.44
CA LEU A 580 20.10 24.94 30.75
C LEU A 580 21.33 25.85 30.86
N LYS A 581 21.14 27.16 30.63
CA LYS A 581 22.20 28.17 30.78
C LYS A 581 22.77 28.19 32.19
N LYS A 582 21.92 28.16 33.22
CA LYS A 582 22.36 28.11 34.62
C LYS A 582 23.18 26.85 34.94
N ILE A 583 22.87 25.70 34.34
CA ILE A 583 23.67 24.47 34.53
C ILE A 583 25.07 24.68 33.94
N ALA A 584 25.16 25.21 32.72
CA ALA A 584 26.42 25.47 32.05
C ALA A 584 27.29 26.49 32.81
N GLU A 585 26.68 27.58 33.28
CA GLU A 585 27.34 28.61 34.11
C GLU A 585 27.86 28.03 35.43
N LYS A 586 27.15 27.08 36.05
CA LYS A 586 27.63 26.41 37.27
C LYS A 586 28.85 25.52 37.01
N TYR A 587 28.86 24.77 35.91
CA TYR A 587 30.05 24.00 35.52
C TYR A 587 31.25 24.91 35.20
N ASP A 588 31.02 26.06 34.55
CA ASP A 588 32.08 27.03 34.26
C ASP A 588 32.62 27.72 35.53
N ALA A 589 31.73 28.02 36.49
CA ALA A 589 32.12 28.61 37.79
C ALA A 589 32.91 27.66 38.69
N ASP A 590 32.65 26.35 38.58
CA ASP A 590 33.37 25.29 39.33
C ASP A 590 34.72 24.91 38.68
N ASN A 591 35.24 25.73 37.76
CA ASN A 591 36.54 25.52 37.12
C ASN A 591 37.69 25.48 38.14
N ALA A 592 38.28 24.29 38.28
CA ALA A 592 39.48 24.07 39.09
C ALA A 592 40.74 23.98 38.20
N ASP A 593 41.91 24.32 38.75
CA ASP A 593 43.19 24.03 38.11
C ASP A 593 43.32 22.51 37.89
N PHE A 594 43.40 22.10 36.63
CA PHE A 594 43.42 20.69 36.22
C PHE A 594 44.83 20.14 36.03
N LEU A 595 45.88 20.90 36.36
CA LEU A 595 47.25 20.42 36.29
C LEU A 595 47.43 19.16 37.15
N TYR A 596 47.82 18.05 36.51
CA TYR A 596 47.92 16.70 37.11
C TYR A 596 46.61 16.12 37.69
N ASN A 597 45.44 16.67 37.33
CA ASN A 597 44.14 16.19 37.79
C ASN A 597 43.23 15.83 36.61
N PRO A 598 43.32 14.59 36.07
CA PRO A 598 42.50 14.18 34.92
C PRO A 598 41.00 14.21 35.22
N GLN A 599 40.59 14.02 36.49
CA GLN A 599 39.18 14.11 36.86
C GLN A 599 38.65 15.55 36.79
N ALA A 600 39.46 16.54 37.17
CA ALA A 600 39.13 17.95 36.99
C ALA A 600 39.10 18.36 35.51
N TYR A 601 40.01 17.81 34.70
CA TYR A 601 39.99 18.03 33.23
C TYR A 601 38.72 17.46 32.59
N GLU A 602 38.32 16.24 32.92
CA GLU A 602 37.08 15.65 32.39
C GLU A 602 35.83 16.45 32.83
N LYS A 603 35.80 16.93 34.07
CA LYS A 603 34.73 17.84 34.53
C LYS A 603 34.69 19.16 33.75
N HIS A 604 35.86 19.72 33.43
CA HIS A 604 35.97 20.89 32.57
C HIS A 604 35.39 20.60 31.18
N CYS A 605 35.73 19.47 30.56
CA CYS A 605 35.16 19.05 29.28
C CYS A 605 33.63 18.88 29.33
N ILE A 606 33.07 18.32 30.40
CA ILE A 606 31.61 18.25 30.58
C ILE A 606 31.00 19.66 30.62
N GLY A 607 31.65 20.61 31.30
CA GLY A 607 31.24 22.02 31.31
C GLY A 607 31.25 22.66 29.92
N GLU A 608 32.29 22.41 29.12
CA GLU A 608 32.35 22.88 27.74
C GLU A 608 31.19 22.33 26.90
N ARG A 609 30.82 21.06 27.07
CA ARG A 609 29.69 20.44 26.36
C ARG A 609 28.35 21.07 26.71
N TRP A 610 28.09 21.34 27.99
CA TRP A 610 26.91 22.11 28.42
C TRP A 610 26.87 23.50 27.78
N MET A 611 28.01 24.20 27.71
CA MET A 611 28.11 25.53 27.06
C MET A 611 27.86 25.45 25.55
N GLU A 612 28.37 24.43 24.88
CA GLU A 612 28.06 24.19 23.46
C GLU A 612 26.58 23.87 23.25
N LEU A 613 25.96 23.10 24.14
CA LEU A 613 24.54 22.78 24.08
C LEU A 613 23.68 24.04 24.24
N VAL A 614 24.05 24.97 25.14
CA VAL A 614 23.41 26.29 25.27
C VAL A 614 23.50 27.08 23.95
N LYS A 615 24.69 27.17 23.34
CA LYS A 615 24.89 27.88 22.06
C LYS A 615 24.03 27.28 20.95
N TYR A 616 24.05 25.96 20.82
CA TYR A 616 23.20 25.24 19.87
C TYR A 616 21.72 25.56 20.08
N PHE A 617 21.25 25.52 21.34
CA PHE A 617 19.87 25.82 21.68
C PHE A 617 19.48 27.25 21.30
N GLU A 618 20.34 28.23 21.62
CA GLU A 618 20.15 29.64 21.31
C GLU A 618 20.11 29.92 19.80
N GLU A 619 21.01 29.31 19.02
CA GLU A 619 21.02 29.39 17.56
C GLU A 619 19.69 28.91 16.97
N LYS A 620 19.17 27.77 17.44
CA LYS A 620 17.90 27.20 16.96
C LYS A 620 16.69 28.05 17.36
N LEU A 621 16.68 28.66 18.55
CA LEU A 621 15.65 29.62 18.96
C LEU A 621 15.65 30.88 18.10
N ASN A 622 16.83 31.43 17.80
CA ASN A 622 16.99 32.64 17.00
C ASN A 622 16.60 32.45 15.52
N LEU A 623 16.92 31.29 14.94
CA LEU A 623 16.47 30.92 13.59
C LEU A 623 14.94 30.86 13.47
N LYS A 624 14.25 30.46 14.55
CA LYS A 624 12.79 30.40 14.60
C LYS A 624 12.14 31.78 14.72
N ASN A 625 12.73 32.68 15.51
CA ASN A 625 12.27 34.07 15.63
C ASN A 625 12.46 34.87 14.32
N ASN A 626 13.50 34.57 13.55
CA ASN A 626 13.74 35.17 12.24
C ASN A 626 12.93 34.50 11.10
N GLY A 627 12.34 33.33 11.33
CA GLY A 627 11.56 32.55 10.35
C GLY A 627 10.06 32.85 10.30
N VAL A 628 9.54 33.80 11.08
CA VAL A 628 8.09 34.15 11.09
C VAL A 628 7.62 34.85 9.80
N ASN A 629 8.51 35.17 8.85
CA ASN A 629 8.13 35.80 7.58
C ASN A 629 8.14 34.91 6.34
N GLU A 630 8.57 33.65 6.39
CA GLU A 630 8.57 32.78 5.21
C GLU A 630 8.23 31.33 5.61
N GLY A 631 6.96 30.93 5.46
CA GLY A 631 6.62 29.50 5.66
C GLY A 631 5.16 29.06 5.72
N ASN A 632 4.17 29.96 5.75
CA ASN A 632 2.74 29.57 5.77
C ASN A 632 2.01 29.79 4.43
N GLU A 633 2.71 29.56 3.32
CA GLU A 633 2.07 29.30 2.02
C GLU A 633 2.63 28.01 1.43
N LYS A 634 2.06 26.87 1.84
CA LYS A 634 1.83 25.66 1.02
C LYS A 634 1.33 24.51 1.87
N CYS A 635 0.01 24.38 1.92
CA CYS A 635 -0.74 23.14 1.74
C CYS A 635 -2.22 23.52 1.63
N ILE A 636 -2.65 23.79 0.39
CA ILE A 636 -4.02 23.58 -0.08
C ILE A 636 -4.03 22.19 -0.69
#